data_AF-A0A9W4WYI9-F1
#
_entry.id   AF-A0A9W4WYI9-F1
#
_cell.length_a   1.000
_cell.length_b   1.000
_cell.length_c   1.000
_cell.angle_alpha   90.00
_cell.angle_beta   90.00
_cell.angle_gamma   90.00
#
_symmetry.space_group_name_H-M   'P 1'
#
loop_
_entity.id
_entity.type
_entity.pdbx_description
1 polymer ?
#
loop_
_entity_poly.entity_id
_entity_poly.type
_entity_poly.pdbx_seq_one_letter_code
_entity_poly.pdbx_strand_id
1 'polypeptide(L)'
;MSQAAQVSVAFVSSNNCFISLPLVVTNFIYGQHQLPQNVILELSWQEAKNLRRAYVGWSGDASKQHSTHVDTIEIDPQFGSSIGLHDGQKVSMKICENSPEASLVYAEPCSIEDWEIVDRRANYLENYFIQQLRVVYPNQIVTLWINSNLTRLKIVEIDPKTQFAKLCANTEVSVKSMARPTENFQSKSTENGISNNSIFNSPIYCLRLLPKEYLSTELLPSCPNEFCSVYVHSKDFVNIRLSNNKVVRLSKVQPQQPLHNKENEDKTEMDNKSSSQNTIYVKVVENSNVIPGHVVLCGPIRDCLDAENFAIIKLAPSQINPVTLSNIILRNTSPFQINPSKPHHTSSPATDKSVSSTILINSFKAFVENLPDNSEVVLTNGMKLSLSSANGNLNIAIFLGVKTGNQNDGRHGKFDFPEMFTILTKSKLQNMKTEVGDNIPMPDQKLLKQPIQDCLPKLAGVSNLTKKLEGYLRSCLGKVSLRSALRVPALGGLLLCGGHGSGKTSIAKTVVYSLERDLQTLAYCLVVRCTELTEERVSSVKDKLQQWFDDAAWHAPSIILFDDLDRLIPAEVEHTDSFRFRQLAECFFQIAAKMCKRHRITIFATAQQQASIYTYLTTSHLFCEIAQLNPPTKTERHEIIEAIMSSGPTLAQNSVSNIDLLSVASECEGYLAADLKALVERTIHEGVSRQLHSGNDESQFLLTQEDFRKAQEEFVPISLRGVKLHTSKVSWTDIGGLVETRKVLLETLEWPTKYASIFANCPLRLRSGLLLYGYPGCGKTLLASAVAKECGLNFISVKGPELLNKYIGASEKSVRDLFERAQAAKPCVLFFDEFDAIAPKRGHDSTGVTDRVVNQMLTQMDGAEGLDGVYVLAATSRPDLIDPALLRPGRLDKSLLCDMPILQERIEILKALSRKMELKDDVDFSYYAKKCEGFSGADLQALLYNAHLEAIHEAIDSDKSLENSKSNADGNDMQFISFNSKSAQSTSKTLTAAEKGQISQRLALIKKGFTLKKTSKAENESGDEIKKKRSAIITNEHIQTSLKITRPSITPEERARLAA
;
A
#
# COMPACT_ATOMS: atom_id res chain seq x y z
N MET A 1 -36.44 50.94 9.63
CA MET A 1 -37.04 52.16 9.05
C MET A 1 -37.24 51.93 7.55
N SER A 2 -38.47 51.99 7.05
CA SER A 2 -38.72 52.04 5.59
C SER A 2 -38.52 53.46 5.00
N GLN A 3 -38.26 54.44 5.87
CA GLN A 3 -37.98 55.83 5.51
C GLN A 3 -36.46 56.07 5.47
N ALA A 4 -36.00 56.71 4.41
CA ALA A 4 -34.59 56.98 4.18
C ALA A 4 -34.11 58.11 5.09
N ALA A 5 -33.11 57.84 5.93
CA ALA A 5 -32.54 58.83 6.85
C ALA A 5 -31.51 59.71 6.10
N GLN A 6 -31.55 61.03 6.29
CA GLN A 6 -30.52 61.93 5.74
C GLN A 6 -29.37 62.06 6.73
N VAL A 7 -28.15 61.79 6.26
CA VAL A 7 -26.95 61.77 7.11
C VAL A 7 -25.80 62.44 6.35
N SER A 8 -24.90 63.13 7.05
CA SER A 8 -23.68 63.69 6.45
C SER A 8 -22.52 62.69 6.54
N VAL A 9 -21.72 62.58 5.47
CA VAL A 9 -20.51 61.76 5.45
C VAL A 9 -19.35 62.52 6.08
N ALA A 10 -18.58 61.86 6.94
CA ALA A 10 -17.34 62.35 7.53
C ALA A 10 -16.21 61.38 7.21
N PHE A 11 -15.07 61.89 6.74
CA PHE A 11 -13.91 61.07 6.39
C PHE A 11 -13.01 60.81 7.61
N VAL A 12 -12.92 59.54 8.02
CA VAL A 12 -12.11 59.09 9.16
C VAL A 12 -11.28 57.89 8.74
N SER A 13 -9.95 58.01 8.84
CA SER A 13 -9.03 56.93 8.46
C SER A 13 -9.23 55.72 9.38
N SER A 14 -9.74 54.63 8.80
CA SER A 14 -10.06 53.38 9.50
C SER A 14 -9.45 52.15 8.83
N ASN A 15 -8.79 52.32 7.66
CA ASN A 15 -8.10 51.27 6.91
C ASN A 15 -8.99 50.03 6.66
N ASN A 16 -10.30 50.25 6.49
CA ASN A 16 -11.27 49.23 6.16
C ASN A 16 -12.38 49.82 5.26
N CYS A 17 -13.17 48.96 4.61
CA CYS A 17 -14.27 49.40 3.73
C CYS A 17 -15.64 49.38 4.44
N PHE A 18 -15.65 49.50 5.77
CA PHE A 18 -16.87 49.55 6.55
C PHE A 18 -17.25 50.98 6.88
N ILE A 19 -18.53 51.15 7.23
CA ILE A 19 -19.07 52.41 7.72
C ILE A 19 -19.36 52.30 9.21
N SER A 20 -19.12 53.36 9.98
CA SER A 20 -19.66 53.54 11.33
C SER A 20 -20.88 54.45 11.30
N LEU A 21 -21.94 54.05 12.00
CA LEU A 21 -23.24 54.71 11.94
C LEU A 21 -23.48 55.68 13.10
N PRO A 22 -24.34 56.71 12.94
CA PRO A 22 -24.77 57.56 14.04
C PRO A 22 -25.36 56.73 15.18
N LEU A 23 -25.11 57.13 16.42
CA LEU A 23 -25.53 56.40 17.63
C LEU A 23 -27.04 56.10 17.65
N VAL A 24 -27.87 57.02 17.12
CA VAL A 24 -29.33 56.86 17.02
C VAL A 24 -29.72 55.68 16.13
N VAL A 25 -29.05 55.52 14.99
CA VAL A 25 -29.30 54.44 14.03
C VAL A 25 -28.73 53.12 14.56
N THR A 26 -27.55 53.16 15.16
CA THR A 26 -26.92 51.99 15.78
C THR A 26 -27.79 51.40 16.90
N ASN A 27 -28.32 52.23 17.80
CA ASN A 27 -29.24 51.78 18.85
C ASN A 27 -30.54 51.19 18.29
N PHE A 28 -31.05 51.74 17.17
CA PHE A 28 -32.21 51.19 16.48
C PHE A 28 -31.94 49.78 15.90
N ILE A 29 -30.79 49.59 15.24
CA ILE A 29 -30.40 48.30 14.65
C ILE A 29 -30.15 47.23 15.73
N TYR A 30 -29.45 47.60 16.82
CA TYR A 30 -29.28 46.70 17.97
C TYR A 30 -30.61 46.33 18.63
N GLY A 31 -31.56 47.27 18.71
CA GLY A 31 -32.92 47.01 19.19
C GLY A 31 -33.74 46.03 18.33
N GLN A 32 -33.35 45.81 17.06
CA GLN A 32 -33.96 44.82 16.16
C GLN A 32 -33.23 43.46 16.16
N HIS A 33 -32.26 43.23 17.05
CA HIS A 33 -31.48 41.99 17.16
C HIS A 33 -30.78 41.55 15.85
N GLN A 34 -30.46 42.48 14.94
CA GLN A 34 -29.70 42.16 13.73
C GLN A 34 -28.19 42.16 14.03
N LEU A 35 -27.51 41.08 13.65
CA LEU A 35 -26.06 41.00 13.73
C LEU A 35 -25.42 41.98 12.73
N PRO A 36 -24.34 42.71 13.09
CA PRO A 36 -23.67 43.66 12.17
C PRO A 36 -23.25 43.03 10.83
N GLN A 37 -22.92 41.74 10.84
CA GLN A 37 -22.53 40.96 9.65
C GLN A 37 -23.67 40.80 8.60
N ASN A 38 -24.92 41.04 8.99
CA ASN A 38 -26.09 40.89 8.13
C ASN A 38 -26.69 42.23 7.69
N VAL A 39 -26.12 43.36 8.12
CA VAL A 39 -26.65 44.70 7.83
C VAL A 39 -25.95 45.27 6.60
N ILE A 40 -26.72 45.50 5.54
CA ILE A 40 -26.27 46.17 4.31
C ILE A 40 -27.07 47.45 4.13
N LEU A 41 -26.38 48.53 3.77
CA LEU A 41 -26.95 49.85 3.61
C LEU A 41 -26.84 50.30 2.15
N GLU A 42 -27.90 50.91 1.65
CA GLU A 42 -27.94 51.64 0.39
C GLU A 42 -27.76 53.14 0.71
N LEU A 43 -26.68 53.73 0.21
CA LEU A 43 -26.42 55.17 0.22
C LEU A 43 -26.81 55.74 -1.14
N SER A 44 -27.60 56.81 -1.14
CA SER A 44 -28.00 57.51 -2.37
C SER A 44 -27.75 59.01 -2.25
N TRP A 45 -27.19 59.61 -3.31
CA TRP A 45 -26.94 61.04 -3.40
C TRP A 45 -27.12 61.54 -4.83
N GLN A 46 -27.30 62.85 -4.97
CA GLN A 46 -27.53 63.49 -6.25
C GLN A 46 -26.23 64.13 -6.73
N GLU A 47 -25.76 63.74 -7.91
CA GLU A 47 -24.51 64.25 -8.51
C GLU A 47 -24.79 64.61 -9.98
N ALA A 48 -24.62 65.87 -10.36
CA ALA A 48 -24.76 66.37 -11.74
C ALA A 48 -25.96 65.78 -12.53
N LYS A 49 -27.19 65.95 -12.00
CA LYS A 49 -28.50 65.46 -12.51
C LYS A 49 -28.75 63.94 -12.45
N ASN A 50 -27.77 63.10 -12.10
CA ASN A 50 -27.96 61.66 -11.95
C ASN A 50 -28.04 61.25 -10.46
N LEU A 51 -28.94 60.32 -10.14
CA LEU A 51 -29.02 59.70 -8.81
C LEU A 51 -28.00 58.57 -8.75
N ARG A 52 -26.96 58.70 -7.91
CA ARG A 52 -26.00 57.62 -7.64
C ARG A 52 -26.42 56.82 -6.42
N ARG A 53 -26.11 55.52 -6.45
CA ARG A 53 -26.39 54.56 -5.38
C ARG A 53 -25.14 53.73 -5.13
N ALA A 54 -24.82 53.51 -3.87
CA ALA A 54 -23.75 52.63 -3.45
C ALA A 54 -24.22 51.73 -2.30
N TYR A 55 -23.74 50.49 -2.30
CA TYR A 55 -24.02 49.52 -1.24
C TYR A 55 -22.79 49.36 -0.36
N VAL A 56 -23.00 49.41 0.96
CA VAL A 56 -21.93 49.45 1.95
C VAL A 56 -22.28 48.62 3.18
N GLY A 57 -21.25 48.04 3.81
CA GLY A 57 -21.40 47.24 5.03
C GLY A 57 -21.19 48.07 6.28
N TRP A 58 -21.87 47.69 7.37
CA TRP A 58 -21.68 48.29 8.69
C TRP A 58 -20.61 47.54 9.49
N SER A 59 -19.71 48.26 10.16
CA SER A 59 -18.65 47.68 11.01
C SER A 59 -19.19 47.08 12.33
N GLY A 60 -20.34 47.56 12.80
CA GLY A 60 -20.85 47.32 14.16
C GLY A 60 -20.58 48.47 15.13
N ASP A 61 -19.73 49.43 14.74
CA ASP A 61 -19.36 50.57 15.56
C ASP A 61 -20.30 51.78 15.36
N ALA A 62 -20.40 52.62 16.39
CA ALA A 62 -21.04 53.92 16.33
C ALA A 62 -20.00 55.02 16.02
N SER A 63 -20.41 56.05 15.27
CA SER A 63 -19.58 57.24 14.97
C SER A 63 -19.15 57.94 16.26
N LYS A 64 -17.86 58.30 16.33
CA LYS A 64 -17.23 59.05 17.41
C LYS A 64 -17.58 60.52 17.24
N GLN A 65 -18.47 61.03 18.09
CA GLN A 65 -18.96 62.40 18.01
C GLN A 65 -17.83 63.45 17.89
N HIS A 66 -17.75 64.12 16.74
CA HIS A 66 -17.05 65.39 16.60
C HIS A 66 -18.07 66.54 16.53
N SER A 67 -17.79 67.60 17.26
CA SER A 67 -18.72 68.46 18.00
C SER A 67 -19.57 69.45 17.19
N THR A 68 -20.07 69.12 15.99
CA THR A 68 -20.96 70.05 15.25
C THR A 68 -22.12 69.42 14.47
N HIS A 69 -22.18 68.10 14.23
CA HIS A 69 -23.30 67.46 13.53
C HIS A 69 -23.71 66.14 14.21
N VAL A 70 -25.01 66.02 14.56
CA VAL A 70 -25.54 64.90 15.37
C VAL A 70 -25.75 63.62 14.56
N ASP A 71 -25.83 63.72 13.22
CA ASP A 71 -26.04 62.59 12.31
C ASP A 71 -24.91 62.51 11.27
N THR A 72 -23.76 61.97 11.68
CA THR A 72 -22.60 61.73 10.80
C THR A 72 -22.31 60.24 10.61
N ILE A 73 -22.06 59.84 9.36
CA ILE A 73 -21.54 58.54 8.96
C ILE A 73 -20.03 58.66 8.79
N GLU A 74 -19.25 57.79 9.43
CA GLU A 74 -17.80 57.77 9.26
C GLU A 74 -17.40 56.72 8.21
N ILE A 75 -16.59 57.13 7.24
CA ILE A 75 -16.08 56.29 6.16
C ILE A 75 -14.59 56.57 5.98
N ASP A 76 -13.80 55.54 5.63
CA ASP A 76 -12.42 55.76 5.24
C ASP A 76 -12.31 56.69 4.01
N PRO A 77 -11.42 57.70 4.01
CA PRO A 77 -11.29 58.65 2.90
C PRO A 77 -10.98 57.97 1.55
N GLN A 78 -10.21 56.87 1.54
CA GLN A 78 -9.82 56.18 0.31
C GLN A 78 -10.97 55.38 -0.27
N PHE A 79 -11.78 54.74 0.60
CA PHE A 79 -12.98 54.01 0.20
C PHE A 79 -14.14 54.96 -0.17
N GLY A 80 -14.32 56.06 0.57
CA GLY A 80 -15.31 57.09 0.23
C GLY A 80 -15.03 57.73 -1.13
N SER A 81 -13.76 58.02 -1.43
CA SER A 81 -13.36 58.59 -2.72
C SER A 81 -13.52 57.62 -3.89
N SER A 82 -13.32 56.31 -3.69
CA SER A 82 -13.49 55.30 -4.75
C SER A 82 -14.95 55.08 -5.15
N ILE A 83 -15.87 55.28 -4.20
CA ILE A 83 -17.32 55.27 -4.41
C ILE A 83 -17.83 56.60 -5.01
N GLY A 84 -17.05 57.67 -4.91
CA GLY A 84 -17.39 59.02 -5.40
C GLY A 84 -18.13 59.89 -4.38
N LEU A 85 -17.88 59.67 -3.08
CA LEU A 85 -18.36 60.53 -2.01
C LEU A 85 -17.32 61.61 -1.66
N HIS A 86 -17.78 62.73 -1.10
CA HIS A 86 -16.95 63.81 -0.57
C HIS A 86 -17.21 64.04 0.91
N ASP A 87 -16.21 64.55 1.62
CA ASP A 87 -16.34 64.92 3.03
C ASP A 87 -17.40 66.01 3.22
N GLY A 88 -18.31 65.83 4.18
CA GLY A 88 -19.45 66.71 4.45
C GLY A 88 -20.65 66.54 3.51
N GLN A 89 -20.62 65.58 2.58
CA GLN A 89 -21.72 65.35 1.63
C GLN A 89 -22.96 64.76 2.33
N LYS A 90 -24.14 65.30 2.02
CA LYS A 90 -25.41 64.76 2.50
C LYS A 90 -25.85 63.58 1.65
N VAL A 91 -26.05 62.43 2.28
CA VAL A 91 -26.49 61.17 1.66
C VAL A 91 -27.77 60.68 2.31
N SER A 92 -28.61 60.03 1.52
CA SER A 92 -29.80 59.34 2.01
C SER A 92 -29.50 57.86 2.19
N MET A 93 -29.69 57.36 3.42
CA MET A 93 -29.35 56.00 3.82
C MET A 93 -30.61 55.15 4.01
N LYS A 94 -30.59 53.92 3.48
CA LYS A 94 -31.66 52.93 3.61
C LYS A 94 -31.08 51.54 3.94
N ILE A 95 -31.72 50.80 4.85
CA ILE A 95 -31.33 49.41 5.19
C ILE A 95 -31.95 48.45 4.18
N CYS A 96 -31.16 47.51 3.65
CA CYS A 96 -31.61 46.48 2.72
C CYS A 96 -31.95 45.17 3.47
N GLU A 97 -33.21 44.73 3.44
CA GLU A 97 -33.68 43.58 4.25
C GLU A 97 -33.52 42.21 3.55
N ASN A 98 -33.21 42.16 2.24
CA ASN A 98 -33.01 40.90 1.50
C ASN A 98 -31.80 41.01 0.55
N SER A 99 -30.68 40.38 0.91
CA SER A 99 -29.45 40.39 0.09
C SER A 99 -29.11 39.00 -0.45
N PRO A 100 -28.89 38.82 -1.77
CA PRO A 100 -28.44 37.55 -2.33
C PRO A 100 -26.96 37.31 -1.99
N GLU A 101 -26.58 36.05 -1.77
CA GLU A 101 -25.20 35.66 -1.44
C GLU A 101 -24.41 35.31 -2.71
N ALA A 102 -23.17 35.79 -2.82
CA ALA A 102 -22.29 35.50 -3.95
C ALA A 102 -21.55 34.16 -3.75
N SER A 103 -21.53 33.32 -4.79
CA SER A 103 -20.67 32.13 -4.85
C SER A 103 -19.30 32.44 -5.45
N LEU A 104 -19.25 33.31 -6.47
CA LEU A 104 -18.01 33.64 -7.17
C LEU A 104 -17.97 35.12 -7.55
N VAL A 105 -16.83 35.76 -7.34
CA VAL A 105 -16.59 37.17 -7.69
C VAL A 105 -15.36 37.28 -8.58
N TYR A 106 -15.52 37.89 -9.76
CA TYR A 106 -14.43 38.18 -10.68
C TYR A 106 -13.96 39.62 -10.51
N ALA A 107 -12.68 39.79 -10.23
CA ALA A 107 -12.03 41.09 -10.07
C ALA A 107 -10.84 41.27 -11.02
N GLU A 108 -10.59 42.51 -11.41
CA GLU A 108 -9.44 42.91 -12.23
C GLU A 108 -8.63 43.98 -11.47
N PRO A 109 -7.30 43.87 -11.39
CA PRO A 109 -6.48 44.90 -10.77
C PRO A 109 -6.46 46.16 -11.63
N CYS A 110 -6.47 47.33 -10.97
CA CYS A 110 -6.48 48.63 -11.67
C CYS A 110 -5.10 49.06 -12.16
N SER A 111 -4.02 48.61 -11.51
CA SER A 111 -2.62 48.94 -11.81
C SER A 111 -1.77 47.66 -11.86
N ILE A 112 -0.62 47.75 -12.54
CA ILE A 112 0.43 46.72 -12.50
C ILE A 112 0.96 46.56 -11.06
N GLU A 113 1.10 47.66 -10.32
CA GLU A 113 1.50 47.63 -8.90
C GLU A 113 0.45 46.91 -8.04
N ASP A 114 -0.84 47.17 -8.29
CA ASP A 114 -1.95 46.48 -7.62
C ASP A 114 -1.91 44.97 -7.94
N TRP A 115 -1.63 44.60 -9.19
CA TRP A 115 -1.48 43.21 -9.60
C TRP A 115 -0.30 42.52 -8.91
N GLU A 116 0.88 43.16 -8.83
CA GLU A 116 2.03 42.56 -8.14
C GLU A 116 1.79 42.34 -6.65
N ILE A 117 1.08 43.26 -5.98
CA ILE A 117 0.73 43.11 -4.56
C ILE A 117 -0.21 41.92 -4.37
N VAL A 118 -1.18 41.74 -5.27
CA VAL A 118 -2.16 40.66 -5.25
C VAL A 118 -1.52 39.32 -5.60
N ASP A 119 -0.69 39.27 -6.63
CA ASP A 119 -0.03 38.05 -7.12
C ASP A 119 0.93 37.47 -6.06
N ARG A 120 1.73 38.34 -5.42
CA ARG A 120 2.63 37.93 -4.32
C ARG A 120 1.87 37.39 -3.10
N ARG A 121 0.57 37.65 -2.96
CA ARG A 121 -0.23 37.34 -1.75
C ARG A 121 -1.59 36.68 -2.06
N ALA A 122 -1.70 35.98 -3.19
CA ALA A 122 -2.94 35.38 -3.66
C ALA A 122 -3.60 34.42 -2.64
N ASN A 123 -2.79 33.67 -1.88
CA ASN A 123 -3.25 32.69 -0.88
C ASN A 123 -4.10 33.26 0.27
N TYR A 124 -4.00 34.57 0.52
CA TYR A 124 -4.73 35.24 1.61
C TYR A 124 -5.73 36.27 1.10
N LEU A 125 -5.80 36.49 -0.22
CA LEU A 125 -6.63 37.54 -0.81
C LEU A 125 -8.11 37.34 -0.47
N GLU A 126 -8.62 36.11 -0.54
CA GLU A 126 -10.01 35.77 -0.19
C GLU A 126 -10.35 36.19 1.25
N ASN A 127 -9.45 35.90 2.19
CA ASN A 127 -9.62 36.26 3.59
C ASN A 127 -9.61 37.80 3.77
N TYR A 128 -8.70 38.52 3.11
CA TYR A 128 -8.69 39.99 3.16
C TYR A 128 -9.95 40.60 2.52
N PHE A 129 -10.44 39.98 1.44
CA PHE A 129 -11.65 40.41 0.74
C PHE A 129 -12.89 40.29 1.65
N ILE A 130 -13.08 39.14 2.31
CA ILE A 130 -14.21 38.88 3.22
C ILE A 130 -14.08 39.66 4.55
N GLN A 131 -12.85 39.90 5.02
CA GLN A 131 -12.61 40.66 6.25
C GLN A 131 -12.87 42.15 6.10
N GLN A 132 -12.62 42.73 4.92
CA GLN A 132 -12.71 44.17 4.69
C GLN A 132 -13.98 44.58 3.96
N LEU A 133 -14.63 43.68 3.22
CA LEU A 133 -15.89 43.93 2.50
C LEU A 133 -17.00 42.99 2.95
N ARG A 134 -18.24 43.49 2.90
CA ARG A 134 -19.46 42.68 3.11
C ARG A 134 -20.31 42.55 1.87
N VAL A 135 -20.26 43.55 1.00
CA VAL A 135 -21.12 43.66 -0.18
C VAL A 135 -20.29 44.15 -1.36
N VAL A 136 -20.57 43.59 -2.53
CA VAL A 136 -19.96 43.99 -3.81
C VAL A 136 -21.05 44.14 -4.86
N TYR A 137 -20.83 45.04 -5.82
CA TYR A 137 -21.69 45.21 -6.99
C TYR A 137 -20.87 45.37 -8.29
N PRO A 138 -21.44 45.07 -9.46
CA PRO A 138 -20.71 45.09 -10.72
C PRO A 138 -20.14 46.48 -11.05
N ASN A 139 -18.93 46.53 -11.62
CA ASN A 139 -18.15 47.74 -11.93
C ASN A 139 -17.70 48.59 -10.74
N GLN A 140 -17.86 48.11 -9.50
CA GLN A 140 -17.33 48.79 -8.32
C GLN A 140 -15.80 48.74 -8.30
N ILE A 141 -15.16 49.87 -7.94
CA ILE A 141 -13.73 49.90 -7.60
C ILE A 141 -13.60 49.78 -6.09
N VAL A 142 -12.96 48.70 -5.65
CA VAL A 142 -12.74 48.34 -4.25
C VAL A 142 -11.30 48.68 -3.87
N THR A 143 -11.12 49.22 -2.67
CA THR A 143 -9.83 49.52 -2.04
C THR A 143 -9.56 48.52 -0.92
N LEU A 144 -8.51 47.69 -1.03
CA LEU A 144 -8.14 46.72 0.00
C LEU A 144 -6.79 47.06 0.62
N TRP A 145 -6.69 46.93 1.94
CA TRP A 145 -5.44 47.11 2.67
C TRP A 145 -4.79 45.75 2.92
N ILE A 146 -3.75 45.41 2.16
CA ILE A 146 -3.02 44.14 2.28
C ILE A 146 -1.68 44.41 2.97
N ASN A 147 -1.56 44.08 4.27
CA ASN A 147 -0.43 44.40 5.16
C ASN A 147 0.09 45.83 4.97
N SER A 148 -0.79 46.82 5.17
CA SER A 148 -0.52 48.26 5.07
C SER A 148 -0.31 48.82 3.65
N ASN A 149 -0.36 48.00 2.60
CA ASN A 149 -0.37 48.48 1.21
C ASN A 149 -1.80 48.57 0.68
N LEU A 150 -2.17 49.72 0.12
CA LEU A 150 -3.45 49.92 -0.54
C LEU A 150 -3.42 49.28 -1.94
N THR A 151 -4.39 48.40 -2.22
CA THR A 151 -4.57 47.73 -3.52
C THR A 151 -5.96 48.06 -4.07
N ARG A 152 -6.05 48.45 -5.35
CA ARG A 152 -7.34 48.72 -6.02
C ARG A 152 -7.73 47.62 -6.98
N LEU A 153 -8.93 47.07 -6.78
CA LEU A 153 -9.52 46.02 -7.61
C LEU A 153 -10.87 46.47 -8.16
N LYS A 154 -11.10 46.26 -9.45
CA LYS A 154 -12.39 46.49 -10.11
C LYS A 154 -13.19 45.19 -10.19
N ILE A 155 -14.42 45.19 -9.70
CA ILE A 155 -15.32 44.04 -9.81
C ILE A 155 -15.93 44.01 -11.21
N VAL A 156 -15.74 42.91 -11.93
CA VAL A 156 -16.21 42.75 -13.31
C VAL A 156 -17.53 41.99 -13.37
N GLU A 157 -17.59 40.84 -12.71
CA GLU A 157 -18.75 39.95 -12.76
C GLU A 157 -18.97 39.24 -11.40
N ILE A 158 -20.23 38.97 -11.07
CA ILE A 158 -20.68 38.33 -9.83
C ILE A 158 -21.62 37.19 -10.21
N ASP A 159 -21.45 36.03 -9.57
CA ASP A 159 -22.33 34.86 -9.71
C ASP A 159 -23.04 34.58 -8.37
N PRO A 160 -24.39 34.51 -8.32
CA PRO A 160 -25.36 34.74 -9.40
C PRO A 160 -25.44 36.21 -9.85
N LYS A 161 -25.77 36.45 -11.13
CA LYS A 161 -25.89 37.80 -11.71
C LYS A 161 -26.97 38.62 -11.00
N THR A 162 -26.54 39.47 -10.08
CA THR A 162 -27.39 40.27 -9.20
C THR A 162 -26.91 41.72 -9.17
N GLN A 163 -27.76 42.65 -8.71
CA GLN A 163 -27.42 44.09 -8.67
C GLN A 163 -26.35 44.39 -7.61
N PHE A 164 -26.41 43.68 -6.48
CA PHE A 164 -25.40 43.66 -5.43
C PHE A 164 -25.48 42.29 -4.76
N ALA A 165 -24.37 41.81 -4.20
CA ALA A 165 -24.32 40.52 -3.53
C ALA A 165 -23.53 40.61 -2.23
N LYS A 166 -23.99 39.86 -1.22
CA LYS A 166 -23.32 39.68 0.07
C LYS A 166 -22.21 38.64 -0.06
N LEU A 167 -21.06 38.93 0.55
CA LEU A 167 -19.92 38.02 0.63
C LEU A 167 -20.05 37.10 1.86
N CYS A 168 -19.91 35.80 1.63
CA CYS A 168 -19.96 34.75 2.65
C CYS A 168 -18.62 33.98 2.72
N ALA A 169 -18.43 33.16 3.75
CA ALA A 169 -17.19 32.41 3.96
C ALA A 169 -16.87 31.38 2.85
N ASN A 170 -17.84 31.07 2.01
CA ASN A 170 -17.77 30.16 0.86
C ASN A 170 -17.67 30.90 -0.49
N THR A 171 -17.55 32.24 -0.50
CA THR A 171 -17.41 33.00 -1.74
C THR A 171 -15.98 32.89 -2.28
N GLU A 172 -15.81 32.39 -3.49
CA GLU A 172 -14.51 32.34 -4.18
C GLU A 172 -14.24 33.68 -4.89
N VAL A 173 -12.98 34.16 -4.85
CA VAL A 173 -12.56 35.41 -5.52
C VAL A 173 -11.51 35.10 -6.57
N SER A 174 -11.82 35.41 -7.83
CA SER A 174 -10.91 35.21 -8.95
C SER A 174 -10.39 36.54 -9.48
N VAL A 175 -9.06 36.72 -9.48
CA VAL A 175 -8.41 37.92 -10.02
C VAL A 175 -7.78 37.64 -11.38
N LYS A 176 -8.10 38.46 -12.37
CA LYS A 176 -7.52 38.36 -13.72
C LYS A 176 -6.05 38.82 -13.73
N SER A 177 -5.19 38.10 -14.44
CA SER A 177 -3.79 38.46 -14.62
C SER A 177 -3.58 39.65 -15.57
N MET A 178 -2.77 40.65 -15.20
CA MET A 178 -2.26 41.68 -16.12
C MET A 178 -0.90 41.28 -16.72
N ALA A 179 -0.71 41.47 -18.03
CA ALA A 179 0.57 41.23 -18.70
C ALA A 179 1.50 42.45 -18.60
N ARG A 180 2.80 42.23 -18.34
CA ARG A 180 3.81 43.31 -18.29
C ARG A 180 4.04 43.91 -19.68
N PRO A 181 4.01 45.25 -19.85
CA PRO A 181 4.61 45.89 -21.00
C PRO A 181 6.13 45.86 -20.84
N THR A 182 6.83 45.22 -21.77
CA THR A 182 8.29 45.32 -21.91
C THR A 182 8.67 46.77 -22.26
N GLU A 183 9.62 47.34 -21.53
CA GLU A 183 10.13 48.69 -21.77
C GLU A 183 10.64 48.85 -23.22
N ASN A 184 9.93 49.67 -23.99
CA ASN A 184 10.45 50.23 -25.24
C ASN A 184 11.23 51.50 -24.91
N PHE A 185 12.55 51.44 -25.03
CA PHE A 185 13.38 52.64 -25.16
C PHE A 185 12.96 53.40 -26.44
N GLN A 186 12.55 54.65 -26.27
CA GLN A 186 11.99 55.50 -27.34
C GLN A 186 13.04 55.90 -28.38
N SER A 187 12.70 55.76 -29.65
CA SER A 187 13.04 56.77 -30.66
C SER A 187 11.75 57.27 -31.31
N LYS A 188 11.46 58.56 -31.11
CA LYS A 188 10.27 59.25 -31.61
C LYS A 188 10.42 59.58 -33.10
N SER A 189 9.39 59.20 -33.87
CA SER A 189 8.76 59.89 -35.01
C SER A 189 9.66 60.62 -36.02
N THR A 190 9.59 60.31 -37.31
CA THR A 190 8.45 60.75 -38.13
C THR A 190 8.48 60.12 -39.53
N GLU A 191 7.28 59.84 -40.03
CA GLU A 191 6.88 59.91 -41.45
C GLU A 191 7.58 59.01 -42.48
N ASN A 192 6.93 57.89 -42.78
CA ASN A 192 6.18 57.68 -44.02
C ASN A 192 6.16 56.20 -44.39
N GLY A 193 5.02 55.78 -44.95
CA GLY A 193 4.56 54.41 -44.99
C GLY A 193 5.51 53.41 -45.65
N ILE A 194 5.28 52.13 -45.34
CA ILE A 194 5.13 51.02 -46.29
C ILE A 194 4.78 49.75 -45.50
N SER A 195 3.61 49.21 -45.83
CA SER A 195 3.12 47.83 -45.73
C SER A 195 3.53 46.92 -44.55
N ASN A 196 2.49 46.36 -43.91
CA ASN A 196 2.43 45.00 -43.40
C ASN A 196 3.37 44.02 -44.14
N ASN A 197 4.28 43.35 -43.43
CA ASN A 197 4.56 41.92 -43.63
C ASN A 197 5.41 41.28 -42.51
N SER A 198 4.93 40.10 -42.10
CA SER A 198 5.65 38.93 -41.54
C SER A 198 6.36 39.01 -40.19
N ILE A 199 5.62 38.69 -39.12
CA ILE A 199 6.13 37.77 -38.07
C ILE A 199 5.33 36.48 -38.23
N PHE A 200 5.93 35.48 -38.87
CA PHE A 200 5.29 34.20 -39.16
C PHE A 200 5.11 33.34 -37.90
N ASN A 201 3.86 33.02 -37.61
CA ASN A 201 3.41 31.89 -36.79
C ASN A 201 3.96 30.59 -37.41
N SER A 202 4.86 29.86 -36.73
CA SER A 202 5.23 28.49 -37.12
C SER A 202 4.61 27.47 -36.15
N PRO A 203 4.09 26.33 -36.63
CA PRO A 203 3.39 25.36 -35.78
C PRO A 203 4.39 24.61 -34.89
N ILE A 204 4.17 24.67 -33.56
CA ILE A 204 4.90 23.86 -32.59
C ILE A 204 4.27 22.47 -32.57
N TYR A 205 5.05 21.41 -32.80
CA TYR A 205 4.56 20.03 -32.78
C TYR A 205 5.21 19.25 -31.63
N CYS A 206 4.40 18.68 -30.74
CA CYS A 206 4.85 17.93 -29.58
C CYS A 206 4.52 16.44 -29.77
N LEU A 207 5.52 15.58 -29.65
CA LEU A 207 5.37 14.14 -29.82
C LEU A 207 5.90 13.39 -28.60
N ARG A 208 5.30 12.22 -28.31
CA ARG A 208 5.63 11.40 -27.14
C ARG A 208 6.76 10.41 -27.46
N LEU A 209 7.78 10.34 -26.60
CA LEU A 209 8.93 9.45 -26.79
C LEU A 209 8.58 7.98 -26.49
N LEU A 210 8.91 7.06 -27.40
CA LEU A 210 8.79 5.63 -27.14
C LEU A 210 9.92 5.09 -26.23
N PRO A 211 9.65 4.07 -25.40
CA PRO A 211 10.66 3.40 -24.57
C PRO A 211 11.84 2.80 -25.37
N LYS A 212 13.03 2.69 -24.74
CA LYS A 212 14.26 2.17 -25.38
C LYS A 212 14.09 0.74 -25.92
N GLU A 213 13.21 -0.07 -25.33
CA GLU A 213 12.99 -1.50 -25.66
C GLU A 213 12.34 -1.72 -27.05
N TYR A 214 11.66 -0.70 -27.59
CA TYR A 214 11.10 -0.76 -28.94
C TYR A 214 12.14 -0.52 -30.04
N LEU A 215 13.36 -0.09 -29.67
CA LEU A 215 14.49 -0.02 -30.62
C LEU A 215 14.98 -1.42 -31.02
N SER A 216 14.72 -2.45 -30.19
CA SER A 216 15.21 -3.82 -30.39
C SER A 216 14.19 -4.80 -31.00
N THR A 217 12.95 -4.37 -31.28
CA THR A 217 11.88 -5.24 -31.81
C THR A 217 11.60 -4.99 -33.29
N GLU A 218 11.01 -6.00 -33.96
CA GLU A 218 10.68 -6.15 -35.40
C GLU A 218 9.95 -4.98 -36.09
N LEU A 219 9.62 -3.90 -35.37
CA LEU A 219 9.00 -2.69 -35.91
C LEU A 219 9.95 -1.86 -36.77
N LEU A 220 11.26 -2.05 -36.63
CA LEU A 220 12.28 -1.50 -37.53
C LEU A 220 12.77 -2.63 -38.45
N PRO A 221 12.44 -2.64 -39.76
CA PRO A 221 13.12 -3.54 -40.69
C PRO A 221 14.61 -3.21 -40.66
N SER A 222 15.43 -4.25 -40.67
CA SER A 222 16.90 -4.25 -40.72
C SER A 222 17.52 -3.04 -41.44
N CYS A 223 17.66 -1.93 -40.72
CA CYS A 223 18.40 -0.75 -41.14
C CYS A 223 19.43 -0.45 -40.05
N PRO A 224 20.56 -1.17 -40.02
CA PRO A 224 21.73 -0.60 -39.39
C PRO A 224 22.10 0.64 -40.21
N ASN A 225 22.54 1.72 -39.57
CA ASN A 225 23.33 2.79 -40.22
C ASN A 225 22.59 4.02 -40.79
N GLU A 226 21.75 4.68 -39.99
CA GLU A 226 21.72 6.16 -39.98
C GLU A 226 21.80 6.66 -38.53
N PHE A 227 23.02 6.67 -37.99
CA PHE A 227 23.31 7.18 -36.65
C PHE A 227 22.88 8.64 -36.53
N CYS A 228 22.16 8.98 -35.45
CA CYS A 228 21.66 10.33 -35.13
C CYS A 228 20.49 10.82 -36.00
N SER A 229 19.51 9.95 -36.26
CA SER A 229 18.22 10.34 -36.84
C SER A 229 17.06 10.15 -35.85
N VAL A 230 15.99 10.93 -36.04
CA VAL A 230 14.71 10.81 -35.33
C VAL A 230 13.68 10.23 -36.28
N TYR A 231 12.97 9.17 -35.87
CA TYR A 231 11.93 8.56 -36.69
C TYR A 231 10.55 9.05 -36.29
N VAL A 232 9.79 9.50 -37.29
CA VAL A 232 8.42 10.04 -37.15
C VAL A 232 7.50 9.35 -38.16
N HIS A 233 6.24 9.13 -37.78
CA HIS A 233 5.23 8.55 -38.67
C HIS A 233 4.87 9.50 -39.83
N SER A 234 4.50 8.93 -40.99
CA SER A 234 4.16 9.66 -42.22
C SER A 234 3.11 10.76 -42.05
N LYS A 235 2.04 10.48 -41.28
CA LYS A 235 0.98 11.46 -40.99
C LYS A 235 1.46 12.65 -40.17
N ASP A 236 2.35 12.43 -39.20
CA ASP A 236 2.92 13.50 -38.39
C ASP A 236 3.95 14.29 -39.17
N PHE A 237 4.72 13.63 -40.03
CA PHE A 237 5.68 14.26 -40.94
C PHE A 237 5.02 15.31 -41.84
N VAL A 238 3.83 15.00 -42.40
CA VAL A 238 3.02 15.94 -43.19
C VAL A 238 2.51 17.11 -42.34
N ASN A 239 2.05 16.86 -41.11
CA ASN A 239 1.54 17.89 -40.20
C ASN A 239 2.62 18.88 -39.74
N ILE A 240 3.88 18.43 -39.63
CA ILE A 240 5.03 19.27 -39.25
C ILE A 240 5.46 20.21 -40.41
N ARG A 241 4.87 20.10 -41.62
CA ARG A 241 5.17 20.92 -42.81
C ARG A 241 6.66 20.88 -43.24
N LEU A 242 7.31 19.72 -43.16
CA LEU A 242 8.71 19.53 -43.56
C LEU A 242 8.80 19.18 -45.05
N SER A 243 8.77 20.17 -45.95
CA SER A 243 8.90 19.91 -47.40
C SER A 243 10.30 20.11 -47.98
N ASN A 244 11.22 20.78 -47.28
CA ASN A 244 12.57 21.05 -47.84
C ASN A 244 13.75 21.04 -46.85
N ASN A 245 13.53 20.99 -45.53
CA ASN A 245 14.60 20.93 -44.53
C ASN A 245 14.47 19.67 -43.66
N LYS A 246 15.42 18.74 -43.81
CA LYS A 246 15.45 17.47 -43.04
C LYS A 246 15.91 17.65 -41.59
N VAL A 247 16.29 18.85 -41.16
CA VAL A 247 16.85 19.12 -39.83
C VAL A 247 15.85 19.90 -38.96
N VAL A 248 15.62 19.39 -37.75
CA VAL A 248 14.62 19.91 -36.80
C VAL A 248 15.29 20.18 -35.45
N ARG A 249 14.87 21.26 -34.77
CA ARG A 249 15.26 21.58 -33.39
C ARG A 249 14.43 20.73 -32.43
N LEU A 250 15.11 19.92 -31.64
CA LEU A 250 14.57 19.13 -30.55
C LEU A 250 14.81 19.82 -29.21
N SER A 251 13.76 19.89 -28.40
CA SER A 251 13.89 20.20 -26.98
C SER A 251 12.97 19.32 -26.14
N LYS A 252 13.44 18.92 -24.95
CA LYS A 252 12.60 18.25 -23.95
C LYS A 252 11.64 19.28 -23.35
N VAL A 253 10.34 18.99 -23.39
CA VAL A 253 9.34 19.82 -22.70
C VAL A 253 9.27 19.34 -21.25
N GLN A 254 9.65 20.18 -20.30
CA GLN A 254 9.45 19.89 -18.88
C GLN A 254 8.03 20.29 -18.48
N PRO A 255 7.34 19.49 -17.64
CA PRO A 255 6.08 19.90 -17.06
C PRO A 255 6.31 21.16 -16.22
N GLN A 256 5.55 22.23 -16.47
CA GLN A 256 5.56 23.40 -15.59
C GLN A 256 4.98 22.94 -14.25
N GLN A 257 5.83 22.72 -13.25
CA GLN A 257 5.36 22.41 -11.91
C GLN A 257 4.52 23.61 -11.42
N PRO A 258 3.32 23.39 -10.83
CA PRO A 258 2.66 24.45 -10.09
C PRO A 258 3.62 24.90 -8.97
N LEU A 259 4.01 26.16 -8.99
CA LEU A 259 4.91 26.78 -8.01
C LEU A 259 4.32 26.64 -6.61
N HIS A 260 4.73 25.61 -5.88
CA HIS A 260 4.43 25.47 -4.46
C HIS A 260 5.54 26.15 -3.66
N ASN A 261 5.17 27.25 -2.99
CA ASN A 261 6.02 28.03 -2.12
C ASN A 261 6.69 27.17 -1.03
N LYS A 262 8.00 26.94 -1.18
CA LYS A 262 8.93 26.82 -0.06
C LYS A 262 9.93 27.97 -0.19
N GLU A 263 9.72 29.05 0.56
CA GLU A 263 10.75 30.06 0.76
C GLU A 263 11.29 29.96 2.19
N ASN A 264 12.59 29.68 2.28
CA ASN A 264 13.60 30.47 3.00
C ASN A 264 14.63 29.57 3.69
N GLU A 265 15.73 29.31 3.00
CA GLU A 265 17.09 29.56 3.49
C GLU A 265 17.99 29.78 2.25
N ASP A 266 18.80 30.85 2.31
CA ASP A 266 19.84 31.28 1.35
C ASP A 266 19.45 31.90 0.00
N LYS A 267 18.86 33.11 0.07
CA LYS A 267 18.81 34.07 -1.05
C LYS A 267 20.14 34.82 -1.21
N THR A 268 21.15 34.13 -1.73
CA THR A 268 22.29 34.74 -2.47
C THR A 268 22.81 33.89 -3.64
N GLU A 269 22.16 32.77 -3.99
CA GLU A 269 22.58 31.91 -5.12
C GLU A 269 21.48 31.56 -6.14
N MET A 270 20.30 32.21 -6.09
CA MET A 270 19.10 31.76 -6.80
C MET A 270 18.61 32.69 -7.93
N ASP A 271 19.52 33.39 -8.61
CA ASP A 271 19.24 34.02 -9.92
C ASP A 271 20.10 33.45 -11.08
N ASN A 272 20.85 32.37 -10.85
CA ASN A 272 21.73 31.73 -11.84
C ASN A 272 21.37 30.26 -12.19
N LYS A 273 20.09 29.90 -12.08
CA LYS A 273 19.56 28.57 -12.44
C LYS A 273 18.32 28.64 -13.35
N SER A 274 18.38 29.43 -14.43
CA SER A 274 17.70 29.00 -15.66
C SER A 274 18.55 27.87 -16.24
N SER A 275 18.14 26.63 -16.00
CA SER A 275 18.78 25.46 -16.62
C SER A 275 18.75 25.65 -18.14
N SER A 276 19.94 25.76 -18.74
CA SER A 276 20.17 25.66 -20.17
C SER A 276 19.40 24.46 -20.71
N GLN A 277 18.33 24.71 -21.46
CA GLN A 277 17.62 23.64 -22.15
C GLN A 277 18.60 23.05 -23.17
N ASN A 278 18.99 21.79 -23.02
CA ASN A 278 19.79 21.08 -24.03
C ASN A 278 18.96 21.02 -25.33
N THR A 279 19.21 21.94 -26.24
CA THR A 279 18.60 21.98 -27.56
C THR A 279 19.52 21.26 -28.54
N ILE A 280 18.94 20.37 -29.34
CA ILE A 280 19.69 19.54 -30.29
C ILE A 280 19.05 19.67 -31.66
N TYR A 281 19.86 19.77 -32.70
CA TYR A 281 19.44 19.81 -34.09
C TYR A 281 19.70 18.43 -34.68
N VAL A 282 18.66 17.77 -35.18
CA VAL A 282 18.75 16.37 -35.64
C VAL A 282 17.99 16.19 -36.95
N LYS A 283 18.45 15.23 -37.76
CA LYS A 283 17.77 14.80 -38.99
C LYS A 283 16.51 14.00 -38.66
N VAL A 284 15.37 14.35 -39.24
CA VAL A 284 14.12 13.59 -39.10
C VAL A 284 13.92 12.68 -40.33
N VAL A 285 13.59 11.43 -40.08
CA VAL A 285 13.34 10.38 -41.08
C VAL A 285 11.90 9.88 -40.94
N GLU A 286 11.22 9.74 -42.06
CA GLU A 286 9.87 9.19 -42.12
C GLU A 286 9.91 7.66 -42.00
N ASN A 287 9.07 7.09 -41.12
CA ASN A 287 8.89 5.65 -41.01
C ASN A 287 7.41 5.30 -40.72
N SER A 288 6.79 4.53 -41.61
CA SER A 288 5.39 4.11 -41.50
C SER A 288 5.09 3.17 -40.33
N ASN A 289 6.11 2.53 -39.74
CA ASN A 289 5.93 1.58 -38.65
C ASN A 289 5.84 2.26 -37.26
N VAL A 290 6.15 3.56 -37.18
CA VAL A 290 6.03 4.33 -35.94
C VAL A 290 4.56 4.69 -35.69
N ILE A 291 4.07 4.61 -34.46
CA ILE A 291 2.68 4.95 -34.14
C ILE A 291 2.48 6.48 -34.26
N PRO A 292 1.37 6.97 -34.86
CA PRO A 292 1.08 8.41 -34.92
C PRO A 292 1.08 9.05 -33.52
N GLY A 293 1.57 10.28 -33.41
CA GLY A 293 1.72 11.00 -32.14
C GLY A 293 2.95 10.60 -31.31
N HIS A 294 3.77 9.67 -31.80
CA HIS A 294 4.95 9.18 -31.11
C HIS A 294 6.25 9.41 -31.91
N VAL A 295 7.38 9.45 -31.20
CA VAL A 295 8.73 9.63 -31.73
C VAL A 295 9.64 8.54 -31.21
N VAL A 296 10.51 8.03 -32.09
CA VAL A 296 11.63 7.16 -31.72
C VAL A 296 12.92 7.96 -31.82
N LEU A 297 13.65 8.05 -30.70
CA LEU A 297 15.00 8.63 -30.66
C LEU A 297 16.05 7.53 -30.55
N CYS A 298 17.17 7.70 -31.25
CA CYS A 298 18.36 6.88 -31.06
C CYS A 298 18.97 7.13 -29.67
N GLY A 299 19.63 6.10 -29.11
CA GLY A 299 20.26 6.13 -27.78
C GLY A 299 21.09 7.39 -27.48
N PRO A 300 22.05 7.79 -28.34
CA PRO A 300 22.89 8.97 -28.11
C PRO A 300 22.10 10.29 -28.03
N ILE A 301 21.07 10.46 -28.86
CA ILE A 301 20.22 11.67 -28.84
C ILE A 301 19.39 11.72 -27.55
N ARG A 302 18.89 10.56 -27.12
CA ARG A 302 18.11 10.43 -25.90
C ARG A 302 18.93 10.73 -24.65
N ASP A 303 20.19 10.28 -24.62
CA ASP A 303 21.12 10.53 -23.52
C ASP A 303 21.64 11.99 -23.53
N CYS A 304 21.62 12.67 -24.69
CA CYS A 304 21.89 14.12 -24.75
C CYS A 304 20.73 14.97 -24.24
N LEU A 305 19.49 14.60 -24.55
CA LEU A 305 18.28 15.32 -24.14
C LEU A 305 17.85 15.01 -22.69
N ASP A 306 18.55 14.10 -22.00
CA ASP A 306 18.15 13.53 -20.71
C ASP A 306 16.66 13.14 -20.70
N ALA A 307 16.19 12.51 -21.79
CA ALA A 307 14.78 12.21 -22.01
C ALA A 307 14.37 10.86 -21.39
N GLU A 308 13.42 10.91 -20.46
CA GLU A 308 12.79 9.74 -19.82
C GLU A 308 11.82 9.01 -20.77
N ASN A 309 11.44 7.77 -20.44
CA ASN A 309 10.42 7.05 -21.22
C ASN A 309 9.14 7.90 -21.27
N PHE A 310 8.50 8.01 -22.44
CA PHE A 310 7.27 8.80 -22.62
C PHE A 310 7.39 10.32 -22.38
N ALA A 311 8.62 10.86 -22.32
CA ALA A 311 8.84 12.29 -22.31
C ALA A 311 8.26 12.95 -23.57
N ILE A 312 7.76 14.19 -23.43
CA ILE A 312 7.24 14.96 -24.54
C ILE A 312 8.39 15.75 -25.17
N ILE A 313 8.61 15.51 -26.46
CA ILE A 313 9.64 16.16 -27.25
C ILE A 313 8.98 17.19 -28.16
N LYS A 314 9.48 18.41 -28.09
CA LYS A 314 9.09 19.50 -28.99
C LYS A 314 9.95 19.44 -30.24
N LEU A 315 9.28 19.37 -31.39
CA LEU A 315 9.87 19.48 -32.73
C LEU A 315 9.53 20.86 -33.30
N ALA A 316 10.55 21.65 -33.58
CA ALA A 316 10.41 22.95 -34.24
C ALA A 316 11.31 23.03 -35.49
N PRO A 317 10.82 23.56 -36.63
CA PRO A 317 11.65 23.71 -37.82
C PRO A 317 12.87 24.58 -37.52
N SER A 318 14.05 24.21 -38.06
CA SER A 318 15.27 25.00 -37.87
C SER A 318 15.15 26.36 -38.57
N GLN A 319 15.39 27.45 -37.82
CA GLN A 319 15.47 28.83 -38.33
C GLN A 319 16.91 29.32 -38.49
N ILE A 320 17.90 28.49 -38.13
CA ILE A 320 19.33 28.81 -38.13
C ILE A 320 20.00 28.08 -39.31
N ASN A 321 20.92 28.75 -40.01
CA ASN A 321 21.70 28.17 -41.10
C ASN A 321 22.91 27.38 -40.58
N PRO A 322 23.32 26.28 -41.24
CA PRO A 322 24.45 25.47 -40.80
C PRO A 322 25.79 26.24 -40.88
N VAL A 323 26.62 26.12 -39.83
CA VAL A 323 27.93 26.80 -39.75
C VAL A 323 29.05 25.91 -40.29
N THR A 324 29.89 26.39 -41.21
CA THR A 324 31.07 25.65 -41.71
C THR A 324 32.24 25.77 -40.73
N LEU A 325 32.70 24.64 -40.18
CA LEU A 325 33.77 24.59 -39.18
C LEU A 325 35.12 24.19 -39.78
N SER A 326 36.20 24.57 -39.09
CA SER A 326 37.56 24.12 -39.39
C SER A 326 38.09 23.04 -38.44
N ASN A 327 37.67 23.06 -37.16
CA ASN A 327 38.18 22.16 -36.10
C ASN A 327 37.04 21.62 -35.22
N ILE A 328 37.19 20.39 -34.70
CA ILE A 328 36.27 19.77 -33.72
C ILE A 328 37.04 19.52 -32.41
N ILE A 329 36.45 19.91 -31.27
CA ILE A 329 37.04 19.70 -29.94
C ILE A 329 36.28 18.58 -29.23
N LEU A 330 36.99 17.52 -28.82
CA LEU A 330 36.45 16.39 -28.08
C LEU A 330 36.79 16.54 -26.59
N ARG A 331 35.79 16.40 -25.70
CA ARG A 331 36.00 16.38 -24.25
C ARG A 331 35.47 15.07 -23.66
N ASN A 332 36.24 14.42 -22.79
CA ASN A 332 35.81 13.19 -22.12
C ASN A 332 34.90 13.53 -20.93
N THR A 333 33.82 12.76 -20.76
CA THR A 333 32.90 12.84 -19.62
C THR A 333 33.01 11.56 -18.80
N SER A 334 33.91 11.52 -17.82
CA SER A 334 34.06 10.38 -16.89
C SER A 334 33.11 10.52 -15.69
N PRO A 335 32.40 9.43 -15.28
CA PRO A 335 31.66 9.42 -14.02
C PRO A 335 32.62 9.49 -12.83
N PHE A 336 32.28 10.29 -11.83
CA PHE A 336 33.10 10.48 -10.63
C PHE A 336 33.09 9.19 -9.79
N GLN A 337 34.23 8.50 -9.66
CA GLN A 337 34.38 7.39 -8.70
C GLN A 337 34.83 7.97 -7.34
N ILE A 338 33.91 8.09 -6.38
CA ILE A 338 34.27 8.29 -4.97
C ILE A 338 34.52 6.91 -4.36
N ASN A 339 35.79 6.51 -4.24
CA ASN A 339 36.18 5.44 -3.32
C ASN A 339 36.20 6.01 -1.89
N PRO A 340 35.39 5.52 -0.95
CA PRO A 340 35.37 6.02 0.42
C PRO A 340 36.44 5.30 1.25
N SER A 341 37.72 5.45 0.92
CA SER A 341 38.79 5.03 1.84
C SER A 341 40.15 5.65 1.50
N LYS A 342 40.59 6.53 2.39
CA LYS A 342 41.95 7.08 2.66
C LYS A 342 42.27 8.48 2.11
N PRO A 343 42.74 9.41 2.98
CA PRO A 343 43.19 10.74 2.58
C PRO A 343 44.69 10.78 2.25
N HIS A 344 45.01 11.65 1.28
CA HIS A 344 46.29 12.30 0.92
C HIS A 344 47.61 11.51 0.95
N HIS A 345 48.30 11.46 -0.21
CA HIS A 345 49.65 12.04 -0.37
C HIS A 345 50.02 12.19 -1.85
N THR A 346 50.93 13.14 -2.07
CA THR A 346 51.47 13.74 -3.29
C THR A 346 52.23 12.81 -4.23
N SER A 347 51.88 12.81 -5.53
CA SER A 347 52.82 12.70 -6.66
C SER A 347 52.10 12.99 -8.01
N SER A 348 52.85 13.55 -8.95
CA SER A 348 52.44 14.14 -10.24
C SER A 348 51.85 13.15 -11.28
N PRO A 349 50.78 13.50 -12.02
CA PRO A 349 50.36 12.77 -13.22
C PRO A 349 50.73 13.58 -14.48
N ALA A 350 51.96 13.43 -14.98
CA ALA A 350 52.41 14.08 -16.22
C ALA A 350 52.48 13.13 -17.44
N THR A 351 52.19 11.83 -17.28
CA THR A 351 52.38 10.83 -18.35
C THR A 351 51.10 10.17 -18.89
N ASP A 352 49.94 10.30 -18.23
CA ASP A 352 48.69 9.62 -18.66
C ASP A 352 47.77 10.44 -19.58
N LYS A 353 48.04 11.74 -19.76
CA LYS A 353 47.21 12.63 -20.61
C LYS A 353 47.36 12.35 -22.11
N SER A 354 48.51 11.87 -22.58
CA SER A 354 48.76 11.61 -24.01
C SER A 354 48.12 10.29 -24.48
N VAL A 355 48.15 9.24 -23.65
CA VAL A 355 47.58 7.93 -24.00
C VAL A 355 46.04 8.00 -24.10
N SER A 356 45.39 8.70 -23.16
CA SER A 356 43.92 8.90 -23.18
C SER A 356 43.45 9.75 -24.36
N SER A 357 44.19 10.81 -24.73
CA SER A 357 43.84 11.64 -25.89
C SER A 357 44.02 10.90 -27.21
N THR A 358 45.04 10.05 -27.33
CA THR A 358 45.25 9.23 -28.54
C THR A 358 44.18 8.15 -28.70
N ILE A 359 43.75 7.50 -27.60
CA ILE A 359 42.65 6.52 -27.59
C ILE A 359 41.32 7.17 -27.98
N LEU A 360 41.04 8.40 -27.48
CA LEU A 360 39.82 9.15 -27.83
C LEU A 360 39.80 9.54 -29.32
N ILE A 361 40.91 10.05 -29.85
CA ILE A 361 41.03 10.39 -31.27
C ILE A 361 40.91 9.15 -32.15
N ASN A 362 41.54 8.03 -31.78
CA ASN A 362 41.46 6.78 -32.53
C ASN A 362 40.06 6.16 -32.47
N SER A 363 39.38 6.22 -31.33
CA SER A 363 38.00 5.74 -31.18
C SER A 363 37.02 6.61 -31.97
N PHE A 364 37.23 7.92 -32.00
CA PHE A 364 36.43 8.83 -32.83
C PHE A 364 36.71 8.60 -34.33
N LYS A 365 37.96 8.39 -34.75
CA LYS A 365 38.29 8.04 -36.14
C LYS A 365 37.69 6.71 -36.58
N ALA A 366 37.77 5.67 -35.74
CA ALA A 366 37.12 4.39 -35.98
C ALA A 366 35.58 4.52 -36.08
N PHE A 367 34.98 5.39 -35.26
CA PHE A 367 33.56 5.75 -35.38
C PHE A 367 33.25 6.41 -36.73
N VAL A 368 34.10 7.32 -37.22
CA VAL A 368 33.93 7.98 -38.53
C VAL A 368 34.09 7.01 -39.70
N GLU A 369 35.00 6.02 -39.60
CA GLU A 369 35.19 4.99 -40.64
C GLU A 369 33.98 4.06 -40.77
N ASN A 370 33.31 3.77 -39.64
CA ASN A 370 32.10 2.94 -39.58
C ASN A 370 30.82 3.62 -40.11
N LEU A 371 30.87 4.89 -40.51
CA LEU A 371 29.71 5.60 -41.11
C LEU A 371 29.52 5.21 -42.60
N PRO A 372 28.29 5.09 -43.11
CA PRO A 372 28.04 4.81 -44.52
C PRO A 372 28.40 6.01 -45.43
N ASP A 373 28.86 5.72 -46.65
CA ASP A 373 29.52 6.71 -47.53
C ASP A 373 28.63 7.88 -47.99
N ASN A 374 27.29 7.70 -47.97
CA ASN A 374 26.32 8.70 -48.42
C ASN A 374 25.50 9.37 -47.29
N SER A 375 25.82 9.13 -45.99
CA SER A 375 25.05 9.74 -44.90
C SER A 375 25.54 11.14 -44.51
N GLU A 376 24.60 12.10 -44.43
CA GLU A 376 24.80 13.41 -43.80
C GLU A 376 24.65 13.28 -42.28
N VAL A 377 25.71 13.63 -41.53
CA VAL A 377 25.69 13.63 -40.07
C VAL A 377 25.50 15.06 -39.57
N VAL A 378 24.50 15.26 -38.71
CA VAL A 378 24.26 16.53 -38.02
C VAL A 378 24.97 16.48 -36.67
N LEU A 379 25.93 17.37 -36.46
CA LEU A 379 26.60 17.55 -35.17
C LEU A 379 26.17 18.87 -34.56
N THR A 380 25.78 18.82 -33.29
CA THR A 380 25.47 20.01 -32.50
C THR A 380 26.52 20.24 -31.43
N ASN A 381 26.72 21.52 -31.09
CA ASN A 381 27.60 21.88 -29.99
C ASN A 381 27.06 21.29 -28.67
N GLY A 382 27.88 20.56 -27.92
CA GLY A 382 27.49 19.89 -26.67
C GLY A 382 26.86 18.49 -26.82
N MET A 383 26.86 17.91 -28.02
CA MET A 383 26.35 16.55 -28.23
C MET A 383 27.23 15.50 -27.53
N LYS A 384 26.63 14.65 -26.69
CA LYS A 384 27.25 13.50 -26.03
C LYS A 384 27.12 12.24 -26.90
N LEU A 385 28.22 11.56 -27.15
CA LEU A 385 28.28 10.28 -27.84
C LEU A 385 28.91 9.21 -26.95
N SER A 386 28.32 8.03 -26.94
CA SER A 386 28.92 6.83 -26.35
C SER A 386 29.60 6.01 -27.44
N LEU A 387 30.94 5.92 -27.39
CA LEU A 387 31.75 5.14 -28.34
C LEU A 387 32.26 3.87 -27.66
N SER A 388 32.09 2.72 -28.32
CA SER A 388 32.64 1.45 -27.86
C SER A 388 34.12 1.34 -28.24
N SER A 389 35.02 1.26 -27.25
CA SER A 389 36.45 0.97 -27.44
C SER A 389 36.81 -0.39 -26.85
N ALA A 390 38.01 -0.91 -27.16
CA ALA A 390 38.48 -2.23 -26.71
C ALA A 390 38.49 -2.43 -25.17
N ASN A 391 38.44 -1.33 -24.39
CA ASN A 391 38.45 -1.32 -22.93
C ASN A 391 37.14 -0.84 -22.27
N GLY A 392 36.04 -0.73 -23.03
CA GLY A 392 34.71 -0.31 -22.52
C GLY A 392 34.09 0.87 -23.27
N ASN A 393 32.89 1.30 -22.83
CA ASN A 393 32.16 2.41 -23.42
C ASN A 393 32.71 3.76 -22.93
N LEU A 394 33.19 4.58 -23.86
CA LEU A 394 33.68 5.94 -23.59
C LEU A 394 32.59 6.96 -23.93
N ASN A 395 32.24 7.83 -22.98
CA ASN A 395 31.30 8.94 -23.21
C ASN A 395 32.08 10.23 -23.54
N ILE A 396 31.81 10.80 -24.71
CA ILE A 396 32.51 11.97 -25.25
C ILE A 396 31.50 13.08 -25.54
N ALA A 397 31.79 14.32 -25.14
CA ALA A 397 31.05 15.49 -25.57
C ALA A 397 31.78 16.21 -26.72
N ILE A 398 31.06 16.50 -27.81
CA ILE A 398 31.57 17.20 -28.99
C ILE A 398 31.33 18.70 -28.84
N PHE A 399 32.38 19.50 -29.02
CA PHE A 399 32.31 20.96 -29.10
C PHE A 399 32.78 21.44 -30.48
N LEU A 400 32.04 22.40 -31.04
CA LEU A 400 32.30 22.96 -32.37
C LEU A 400 33.12 24.25 -32.22
N GLY A 401 34.35 24.27 -32.75
CA GLY A 401 35.27 25.41 -32.62
C GLY A 401 35.16 26.40 -33.78
N VAL A 402 34.83 27.66 -33.49
CA VAL A 402 34.89 28.77 -34.46
C VAL A 402 36.22 29.51 -34.27
N LYS A 403 36.94 29.85 -35.35
CA LYS A 403 38.09 30.77 -35.27
C LYS A 403 37.58 32.20 -35.02
N THR A 404 37.34 32.57 -33.77
CA THR A 404 37.22 33.98 -33.39
C THR A 404 38.61 34.50 -33.04
N GLY A 405 39.07 35.49 -33.80
CA GLY A 405 40.34 36.17 -33.53
C GLY A 405 40.30 36.92 -32.19
N ASN A 406 41.42 36.82 -31.47
CA ASN A 406 41.87 37.63 -30.34
C ASN A 406 41.20 37.49 -28.95
N GLN A 407 42.10 37.09 -28.02
CA GLN A 407 42.30 37.48 -26.62
C GLN A 407 41.44 36.86 -25.50
N ASN A 408 42.20 36.16 -24.63
CA ASN A 408 42.19 36.17 -23.16
C ASN A 408 40.88 36.51 -22.43
N ASP A 409 40.34 35.53 -21.70
CA ASP A 409 40.08 35.80 -20.28
C ASP A 409 40.11 34.52 -19.44
N GLY A 410 40.86 34.58 -18.34
CA GLY A 410 40.89 33.56 -17.32
C GLY A 410 39.92 33.95 -16.22
N ARG A 411 38.88 33.14 -16.02
CA ARG A 411 38.17 32.92 -14.73
C ARG A 411 37.07 31.90 -14.96
N HIS A 412 36.96 30.94 -14.04
CA HIS A 412 35.88 29.96 -14.01
C HIS A 412 34.50 30.65 -14.03
N GLY A 413 33.79 30.51 -15.15
CA GLY A 413 32.43 31.00 -15.36
C GLY A 413 31.75 30.11 -16.40
N LYS A 414 30.48 29.77 -16.17
CA LYS A 414 29.63 28.98 -17.08
C LYS A 414 29.70 29.58 -18.49
N PHE A 415 30.15 28.79 -19.47
CA PHE A 415 30.10 29.17 -20.87
C PHE A 415 28.66 29.01 -21.38
N ASP A 416 27.96 30.12 -21.58
CA ASP A 416 26.77 30.16 -22.43
C ASP A 416 27.24 30.01 -23.89
N PHE A 417 27.03 28.82 -24.46
CA PHE A 417 27.44 28.54 -25.84
C PHE A 417 26.31 28.92 -26.81
N PRO A 418 26.59 29.65 -27.91
CA PRO A 418 25.58 29.94 -28.93
C PRO A 418 25.10 28.65 -29.61
N GLU A 419 23.79 28.56 -29.91
CA GLU A 419 23.18 27.43 -30.62
C GLU A 419 23.79 27.30 -32.02
N MET A 420 24.70 26.33 -32.21
CA MET A 420 25.36 26.06 -33.48
C MET A 420 25.21 24.59 -33.86
N PHE A 421 24.90 24.35 -35.14
CA PHE A 421 24.90 23.01 -35.73
C PHE A 421 25.60 23.01 -37.09
N THR A 422 26.16 21.86 -37.46
CA THR A 422 26.85 21.66 -38.74
C THR A 422 26.38 20.36 -39.38
N ILE A 423 26.16 20.39 -40.68
CA ILE A 423 25.84 19.20 -41.50
C ILE A 423 27.13 18.79 -42.21
N LEU A 424 27.64 17.58 -41.94
CA LEU A 424 28.90 17.09 -42.49
C LEU A 424 28.70 15.78 -43.27
N THR A 425 29.42 15.66 -44.39
CA THR A 425 29.56 14.42 -45.17
C THR A 425 30.81 13.66 -44.70
N LYS A 426 30.82 12.33 -44.82
CA LYS A 426 31.95 11.45 -44.42
C LYS A 426 33.32 11.95 -44.93
N SER A 427 33.41 12.37 -46.19
CA SER A 427 34.63 12.90 -46.82
C SER A 427 35.13 14.23 -46.22
N LYS A 428 34.23 15.05 -45.68
CA LYS A 428 34.58 16.32 -45.00
C LYS A 428 35.01 16.07 -43.55
N LEU A 429 34.43 15.07 -42.89
CA LEU A 429 34.73 14.71 -41.50
C LEU A 429 36.13 14.07 -41.36
N GLN A 430 36.56 13.27 -42.34
CA GLN A 430 37.90 12.67 -42.40
C GLN A 430 39.04 13.70 -42.54
N ASN A 431 38.76 14.86 -43.14
CA ASN A 431 39.75 15.90 -43.44
C ASN A 431 39.84 17.01 -42.36
N MET A 432 39.07 16.94 -41.27
CA MET A 432 39.07 17.96 -40.21
C MET A 432 40.15 17.71 -39.14
N LYS A 433 40.64 18.79 -38.52
CA LYS A 433 41.53 18.73 -37.35
C LYS A 433 40.72 18.48 -36.08
N THR A 434 40.98 17.37 -35.39
CA THR A 434 40.37 17.02 -34.09
C THR A 434 41.31 17.37 -32.93
N GLU A 435 40.87 18.22 -32.02
CA GLU A 435 41.60 18.60 -30.80
C GLU A 435 40.92 17.99 -29.55
N VAL A 436 41.68 17.68 -28.49
CA VAL A 436 41.14 17.17 -27.22
C VAL A 436 41.20 18.27 -26.18
N GLY A 437 40.04 18.65 -25.63
CA GLY A 437 39.92 19.64 -24.55
C GLY A 437 39.87 19.01 -23.15
N ASP A 438 39.86 19.84 -22.11
CA ASP A 438 39.81 19.38 -20.72
C ASP A 438 38.52 18.61 -20.37
N ASN A 439 38.64 17.64 -19.45
CA ASN A 439 37.52 16.79 -19.01
C ASN A 439 36.44 17.62 -18.29
N ILE A 440 35.17 17.31 -18.54
CA ILE A 440 34.03 17.96 -17.87
C ILE A 440 33.51 17.04 -16.75
N PRO A 441 33.48 17.50 -15.48
CA PRO A 441 32.85 16.75 -14.39
C PRO A 441 31.32 16.77 -14.53
N MET A 442 30.69 15.59 -14.44
CA MET A 442 29.23 15.45 -14.48
C MET A 442 28.66 15.50 -13.06
N PRO A 443 27.55 16.20 -12.80
CA PRO A 443 26.89 16.15 -11.49
C PRO A 443 26.33 14.75 -11.22
N ASP A 444 26.50 14.26 -9.99
CA ASP A 444 25.93 13.03 -9.46
C ASP A 444 24.42 12.96 -9.81
N GLN A 445 24.05 12.09 -10.75
CA GLN A 445 22.66 11.69 -10.97
C GLN A 445 22.22 10.79 -9.82
N LYS A 446 22.11 11.34 -8.61
CA LYS A 446 21.45 10.66 -7.49
C LYS A 446 19.93 10.67 -7.72
N LEU A 447 19.34 9.46 -7.70
CA LEU A 447 17.93 9.19 -7.39
C LEU A 447 16.86 9.61 -8.43
N LEU A 448 17.17 9.59 -9.73
CA LEU A 448 16.10 9.62 -10.74
C LEU A 448 15.60 8.20 -10.98
N LYS A 449 14.38 7.93 -10.49
CA LYS A 449 13.50 6.77 -10.73
C LYS A 449 14.19 5.69 -11.57
N GLN A 450 14.76 4.68 -10.92
CA GLN A 450 15.26 3.50 -11.63
C GLN A 450 14.14 3.02 -12.57
N PRO A 451 14.42 2.81 -13.87
CA PRO A 451 13.45 2.16 -14.74
C PRO A 451 13.07 0.84 -14.10
N ILE A 452 11.81 0.44 -14.25
CA ILE A 452 11.14 -0.73 -13.64
C ILE A 452 11.71 -2.07 -14.17
N GLN A 453 13.03 -2.14 -14.39
CA GLN A 453 13.80 -3.33 -14.73
C GLN A 453 14.27 -4.10 -13.48
N ASP A 454 13.59 -3.90 -12.34
CA ASP A 454 13.53 -4.97 -11.34
C ASP A 454 12.81 -6.14 -12.02
N CYS A 455 13.55 -7.24 -12.25
CA CYS A 455 13.11 -8.46 -12.92
C CYS A 455 11.62 -8.76 -12.70
N LEU A 456 10.80 -8.48 -13.72
CA LEU A 456 9.36 -8.74 -13.62
C LEU A 456 9.14 -10.23 -13.34
N PRO A 457 8.39 -10.57 -12.27
CA PRO A 457 8.14 -11.95 -11.94
C PRO A 457 7.31 -12.60 -13.05
N LYS A 458 7.77 -13.76 -13.53
CA LYS A 458 7.00 -14.58 -14.47
C LYS A 458 5.73 -15.03 -13.76
N LEU A 459 4.57 -14.54 -14.22
CA LEU A 459 3.28 -14.95 -13.67
C LEU A 459 2.88 -16.31 -14.25
N ALA A 460 2.30 -17.15 -13.41
CA ALA A 460 1.75 -18.46 -13.76
C ALA A 460 0.50 -18.75 -12.90
N GLY A 461 -0.40 -19.62 -13.33
CA GLY A 461 -1.65 -19.93 -12.63
C GLY A 461 -2.75 -18.86 -12.71
N VAL A 462 -2.47 -17.66 -13.25
CA VAL A 462 -3.41 -16.51 -13.18
C VAL A 462 -3.76 -15.97 -14.58
N SER A 463 -3.55 -16.77 -15.63
CA SER A 463 -3.66 -16.35 -17.03
C SER A 463 -5.07 -15.87 -17.44
N ASN A 464 -6.12 -16.50 -16.90
CA ASN A 464 -7.50 -16.10 -17.18
C ASN A 464 -7.84 -14.75 -16.57
N LEU A 465 -7.40 -14.53 -15.32
CA LEU A 465 -7.62 -13.27 -14.62
C LEU A 465 -6.82 -12.14 -15.30
N THR A 466 -5.53 -12.34 -15.60
CA THR A 466 -4.72 -11.31 -16.27
C THR A 466 -5.31 -10.92 -17.62
N LYS A 467 -5.73 -11.88 -18.44
CA LYS A 467 -6.43 -11.59 -19.71
C LYS A 467 -7.71 -10.78 -19.52
N LYS A 468 -8.49 -11.07 -18.48
CA LYS A 468 -9.70 -10.31 -18.14
C LYS A 468 -9.36 -8.87 -17.76
N LEU A 469 -8.40 -8.67 -16.86
CA LEU A 469 -7.97 -7.34 -16.40
C LEU A 469 -7.39 -6.52 -17.54
N GLU A 470 -6.50 -7.12 -18.36
CA GLU A 470 -5.96 -6.45 -19.53
C GLU A 470 -7.05 -6.10 -20.55
N GLY A 471 -7.99 -7.01 -20.79
CA GLY A 471 -9.13 -6.78 -21.69
C GLY A 471 -9.96 -5.57 -21.26
N TYR A 472 -10.25 -5.44 -19.96
CA TYR A 472 -10.96 -4.30 -19.41
C TYR A 472 -10.15 -3.00 -19.54
N LEU A 473 -8.88 -3.00 -19.12
CA LEU A 473 -8.02 -1.81 -19.20
C LEU A 473 -7.78 -1.35 -20.65
N ARG A 474 -7.63 -2.29 -21.60
CA ARG A 474 -7.59 -2.00 -23.05
C ARG A 474 -8.89 -1.36 -23.52
N SER A 475 -10.04 -1.82 -23.05
CA SER A 475 -11.33 -1.24 -23.41
C SER A 475 -11.48 0.20 -22.89
N CYS A 476 -10.96 0.48 -21.69
CA CYS A 476 -10.99 1.81 -21.07
C CYS A 476 -10.10 2.82 -21.80
N LEU A 477 -8.91 2.39 -22.26
CA LEU A 477 -7.89 3.27 -22.85
C LEU A 477 -7.91 3.33 -24.38
N GLY A 478 -8.02 2.18 -25.06
CA GLY A 478 -7.74 2.05 -26.48
C GLY A 478 -8.88 2.49 -27.42
N LYS A 479 -10.14 2.34 -27.01
CA LYS A 479 -11.31 2.56 -27.90
C LYS A 479 -12.19 3.73 -27.47
N VAL A 480 -11.58 4.91 -27.35
CA VAL A 480 -12.28 6.14 -26.95
C VAL A 480 -13.47 6.46 -27.87
N SER A 481 -13.32 6.25 -29.18
CA SER A 481 -14.39 6.48 -30.18
C SER A 481 -15.56 5.51 -30.04
N LEU A 482 -15.30 4.26 -29.63
CA LEU A 482 -16.34 3.27 -29.39
C LEU A 482 -17.07 3.57 -28.08
N ARG A 483 -16.34 4.01 -27.05
CA ARG A 483 -16.92 4.43 -25.77
C ARG A 483 -17.82 5.66 -25.93
N SER A 484 -17.39 6.65 -26.72
CA SER A 484 -18.21 7.83 -27.01
C SER A 484 -19.46 7.47 -27.82
N ALA A 485 -19.35 6.53 -28.77
CA ALA A 485 -20.50 6.01 -29.51
C ALA A 485 -21.48 5.25 -28.60
N LEU A 486 -20.99 4.47 -27.63
CA LEU A 486 -21.80 3.70 -26.69
C LEU A 486 -22.27 4.49 -25.45
N ARG A 487 -21.86 5.75 -25.29
CA ARG A 487 -22.15 6.62 -24.13
C ARG A 487 -21.80 6.01 -22.75
N VAL A 488 -20.77 5.17 -22.70
CA VAL A 488 -20.30 4.59 -21.44
C VAL A 488 -19.50 5.65 -20.67
N PRO A 489 -19.78 5.90 -19.37
CA PRO A 489 -19.12 6.95 -18.59
C PRO A 489 -17.60 6.76 -18.57
N ALA A 490 -16.84 7.87 -18.57
CA ALA A 490 -15.36 7.91 -18.60
C ALA A 490 -14.68 7.34 -17.33
N LEU A 491 -15.42 7.28 -16.22
CA LEU A 491 -14.97 6.76 -14.94
C LEU A 491 -14.97 5.23 -15.01
N GLY A 492 -13.83 4.61 -14.74
CA GLY A 492 -13.71 3.16 -14.79
C GLY A 492 -12.43 2.72 -14.11
N GLY A 493 -12.41 2.80 -12.78
CA GLY A 493 -11.36 2.21 -11.98
C GLY A 493 -11.50 0.68 -11.92
N LEU A 494 -10.37 0.00 -11.79
CA LEU A 494 -10.28 -1.43 -11.53
C LEU A 494 -9.77 -1.65 -10.10
N LEU A 495 -10.44 -2.52 -9.34
CA LEU A 495 -10.01 -2.89 -7.99
C LEU A 495 -9.68 -4.39 -7.94
N LEU A 496 -8.44 -4.73 -7.58
CA LEU A 496 -7.99 -6.10 -7.36
C LEU A 496 -7.98 -6.44 -5.86
N CYS A 497 -8.87 -7.32 -5.46
CA CYS A 497 -9.05 -7.82 -4.09
C CYS A 497 -8.38 -9.19 -3.91
N GLY A 498 -7.98 -9.55 -2.68
CA GLY A 498 -7.46 -10.88 -2.35
C GLY A 498 -6.74 -10.92 -0.99
N GLY A 499 -6.47 -12.10 -0.45
CA GLY A 499 -5.74 -12.23 0.83
C GLY A 499 -4.33 -11.62 0.81
N HIS A 500 -3.72 -11.38 1.98
CA HIS A 500 -2.31 -11.00 2.06
C HIS A 500 -1.42 -12.14 1.53
N GLY A 501 -0.41 -11.83 0.71
CA GLY A 501 0.49 -12.85 0.15
C GLY A 501 -0.08 -13.62 -1.06
N SER A 502 -1.25 -13.25 -1.57
CA SER A 502 -1.82 -13.85 -2.80
C SER A 502 -1.11 -13.42 -4.10
N GLY A 503 -0.29 -12.36 -4.07
CA GLY A 503 0.49 -11.89 -5.24
C GLY A 503 -0.15 -10.73 -6.02
N LYS A 504 -1.12 -10.02 -5.43
CA LYS A 504 -1.84 -8.88 -6.05
C LYS A 504 -0.91 -7.84 -6.67
N THR A 505 0.08 -7.38 -5.93
CA THR A 505 1.06 -6.37 -6.38
C THR A 505 1.82 -6.85 -7.61
N SER A 506 2.25 -8.11 -7.63
CA SER A 506 2.97 -8.70 -8.77
C SER A 506 2.08 -8.77 -10.00
N ILE A 507 0.83 -9.21 -9.84
CA ILE A 507 -0.16 -9.25 -10.92
C ILE A 507 -0.41 -7.84 -11.46
N ALA A 508 -0.64 -6.88 -10.57
CA ALA A 508 -0.94 -5.51 -10.97
C ALA A 508 0.21 -4.86 -11.74
N LYS A 509 1.46 -5.04 -11.26
CA LYS A 509 2.66 -4.53 -11.94
C LYS A 509 2.85 -5.16 -13.33
N THR A 510 2.67 -6.47 -13.46
CA THR A 510 2.83 -7.15 -14.76
C THR A 510 1.75 -6.73 -15.76
N VAL A 511 0.49 -6.58 -15.32
CA VAL A 511 -0.61 -6.10 -16.19
C VAL A 511 -0.32 -4.68 -16.68
N VAL A 512 0.10 -3.79 -15.78
CA VAL A 512 0.47 -2.40 -16.10
C VAL A 512 1.65 -2.36 -17.08
N TYR A 513 2.66 -3.20 -16.87
CA TYR A 513 3.80 -3.33 -17.77
C TYR A 513 3.43 -3.90 -19.14
N SER A 514 2.52 -4.88 -19.18
CA SER A 514 2.01 -5.42 -20.44
C SER A 514 1.28 -4.36 -21.26
N LEU A 515 0.62 -3.39 -20.62
CA LEU A 515 -0.08 -2.28 -21.27
C LEU A 515 0.85 -1.15 -21.72
N GLU A 516 2.01 -0.99 -21.07
CA GLU A 516 3.11 -0.12 -21.53
C GLU A 516 3.70 -0.63 -22.85
N ARG A 517 3.76 -1.96 -23.00
CA ARG A 517 4.28 -2.67 -24.18
C ARG A 517 3.26 -2.90 -25.30
N ASP A 518 1.98 -2.62 -25.06
CA ASP A 518 0.94 -2.82 -26.05
C ASP A 518 0.86 -1.61 -27.01
N LEU A 519 1.02 -1.89 -28.31
CA LEU A 519 1.03 -0.90 -29.39
C LEU A 519 -0.31 -0.16 -29.52
N GLN A 520 -1.42 -0.76 -29.07
CA GLN A 520 -2.73 -0.11 -29.16
C GLN A 520 -2.98 0.93 -28.08
N THR A 521 -2.32 0.81 -26.91
CA THR A 521 -2.58 1.67 -25.75
C THR A 521 -1.41 2.57 -25.38
N LEU A 522 -0.17 2.09 -25.46
CA LEU A 522 1.07 2.79 -25.05
C LEU A 522 0.87 3.65 -23.79
N ALA A 523 0.32 3.04 -22.74
CA ALA A 523 -0.06 3.78 -21.55
C ALA A 523 1.18 4.19 -20.74
N TYR A 524 1.19 5.42 -20.22
CA TYR A 524 2.18 5.84 -19.23
C TYR A 524 1.78 5.26 -17.87
N CYS A 525 2.71 4.62 -17.18
CA CYS A 525 2.42 3.87 -15.97
C CYS A 525 3.04 4.55 -14.75
N LEU A 526 2.20 4.96 -13.80
CA LEU A 526 2.64 5.53 -12.51
C LEU A 526 2.25 4.57 -11.38
N VAL A 527 3.25 4.01 -10.69
CA VAL A 527 3.04 3.11 -9.55
C VAL A 527 3.23 3.88 -8.25
N VAL A 528 2.20 3.90 -7.42
CA VAL A 528 2.18 4.56 -6.11
C VAL A 528 2.02 3.50 -5.02
N ARG A 529 2.98 3.40 -4.11
CA ARG A 529 2.89 2.52 -2.93
C ARG A 529 2.21 3.28 -1.80
N CYS A 530 0.97 2.92 -1.47
CA CYS A 530 0.17 3.65 -0.49
C CYS A 530 0.67 3.46 0.95
N THR A 531 1.47 2.41 1.21
CA THR A 531 2.07 2.14 2.52
C THR A 531 3.02 3.24 2.99
N GLU A 532 3.66 3.96 2.08
CA GLU A 532 4.60 5.05 2.45
C GLU A 532 3.87 6.33 2.89
N LEU A 533 2.56 6.41 2.66
CA LEU A 533 1.74 7.63 2.85
C LEU A 533 0.89 7.58 4.12
N THR A 534 0.87 6.45 4.83
CA THR A 534 -0.02 6.25 5.97
C THR A 534 0.27 7.20 7.13
N GLU A 535 1.53 7.60 7.32
CA GLU A 535 1.96 8.45 8.45
C GLU A 535 1.92 9.96 8.16
N GLU A 536 1.63 10.36 6.92
CA GLU A 536 1.68 11.78 6.53
C GLU A 536 0.43 12.57 6.90
N ARG A 537 0.49 13.90 6.81
CA ARG A 537 -0.68 14.78 7.03
C ARG A 537 -1.61 14.75 5.81
N VAL A 538 -2.92 14.90 6.04
CA VAL A 538 -3.96 14.88 4.97
C VAL A 538 -3.69 15.91 3.87
N SER A 539 -3.22 17.12 4.24
CA SER A 539 -2.87 18.16 3.26
C SER A 539 -1.71 17.73 2.36
N SER A 540 -0.65 17.17 2.94
CA SER A 540 0.50 16.67 2.17
C SER A 540 0.13 15.52 1.24
N VAL A 541 -0.75 14.62 1.68
CA VAL A 541 -1.27 13.53 0.84
C VAL A 541 -2.11 14.08 -0.31
N LYS A 542 -2.94 15.10 -0.06
CA LYS A 542 -3.71 15.80 -1.11
C LYS A 542 -2.80 16.42 -2.16
N ASP A 543 -1.75 17.13 -1.73
CA ASP A 543 -0.80 17.78 -2.65
C ASP A 543 -0.06 16.76 -3.52
N LYS A 544 0.36 15.64 -2.92
CA LYS A 544 0.98 14.51 -3.65
C LYS A 544 0.03 13.83 -4.62
N LEU A 545 -1.21 13.57 -4.21
CA LEU A 545 -2.24 13.02 -5.10
C LEU A 545 -2.45 13.93 -6.30
N GLN A 546 -2.57 15.23 -6.08
CA GLN A 546 -2.71 16.20 -7.16
C GLN A 546 -1.49 16.18 -8.10
N GLN A 547 -0.28 16.17 -7.56
CA GLN A 547 0.95 16.07 -8.35
C GLN A 547 0.98 14.81 -9.22
N TRP A 548 0.57 13.66 -8.71
CA TRP A 548 0.54 12.40 -9.47
C TRP A 548 -0.51 12.41 -10.58
N PHE A 549 -1.70 12.96 -10.31
CA PHE A 549 -2.73 13.09 -11.33
C PHE A 549 -2.36 14.12 -12.40
N ASP A 550 -1.66 15.20 -12.05
CA ASP A 550 -1.15 16.19 -13.01
C ASP A 550 -0.06 15.59 -13.91
N ASP A 551 0.86 14.81 -13.34
CA ASP A 551 1.90 14.08 -14.08
C ASP A 551 1.26 13.04 -15.03
N ALA A 552 0.28 12.28 -14.54
CA ALA A 552 -0.47 11.32 -15.34
C ALA A 552 -1.30 12.01 -16.45
N ALA A 553 -1.87 13.18 -16.20
CA ALA A 553 -2.59 13.97 -17.19
C ALA A 553 -1.67 14.49 -18.29
N TRP A 554 -0.45 14.90 -17.93
CA TRP A 554 0.58 15.33 -18.88
C TRP A 554 0.98 14.20 -19.84
N HIS A 555 1.12 12.97 -19.32
CA HIS A 555 1.50 11.79 -20.09
C HIS A 555 0.31 10.97 -20.63
N ALA A 556 -0.90 11.53 -20.73
CA ALA A 556 -2.07 10.79 -21.19
C ALA A 556 -1.89 10.20 -22.63
N PRO A 557 -2.33 8.96 -22.91
CA PRO A 557 -3.04 8.02 -22.04
C PRO A 557 -2.15 7.43 -20.93
N SER A 558 -2.69 7.33 -19.72
CA SER A 558 -1.95 6.89 -18.53
C SER A 558 -2.79 5.99 -17.60
N ILE A 559 -2.07 5.15 -16.84
CA ILE A 559 -2.61 4.28 -15.79
C ILE A 559 -1.91 4.62 -14.49
N ILE A 560 -2.69 4.85 -13.44
CA ILE A 560 -2.17 5.05 -12.09
C ILE A 560 -2.49 3.80 -11.28
N LEU A 561 -1.45 3.11 -10.81
CA LEU A 561 -1.55 1.95 -9.92
C LEU A 561 -1.37 2.40 -8.47
N PHE A 562 -2.43 2.32 -7.67
CA PHE A 562 -2.39 2.48 -6.22
C PHE A 562 -2.27 1.11 -5.54
N ASP A 563 -1.08 0.81 -5.03
CA ASP A 563 -0.80 -0.44 -4.34
C ASP A 563 -1.16 -0.34 -2.86
N ASP A 564 -1.92 -1.31 -2.33
CA ASP A 564 -2.47 -1.40 -0.98
C ASP A 564 -3.26 -0.15 -0.54
N LEU A 565 -4.29 0.20 -1.31
CA LEU A 565 -5.15 1.36 -1.07
C LEU A 565 -5.87 1.30 0.29
N ASP A 566 -6.15 0.09 0.77
CA ASP A 566 -6.76 -0.20 2.07
C ASP A 566 -5.93 0.34 3.26
N ARG A 567 -4.61 0.45 3.12
CA ARG A 567 -3.73 1.04 4.15
C ARG A 567 -3.88 2.56 4.24
N LEU A 568 -4.15 3.23 3.13
CA LEU A 568 -4.35 4.69 3.09
C LEU A 568 -5.78 5.08 3.47
N ILE A 569 -6.75 4.31 2.99
CA ILE A 569 -8.19 4.59 3.13
C ILE A 569 -8.92 3.32 3.65
N PRO A 570 -8.71 2.95 4.93
CA PRO A 570 -9.36 1.80 5.53
C PRO A 570 -10.87 2.01 5.72
N ALA A 571 -11.61 0.91 5.87
CA ALA A 571 -13.02 0.92 6.20
C ALA A 571 -13.31 1.50 7.60
N GLU A 572 -14.49 2.10 7.76
CA GLU A 572 -14.94 2.64 9.04
C GLU A 572 -15.15 1.52 10.05
N VAL A 573 -14.51 1.63 11.21
CA VAL A 573 -14.78 0.77 12.36
C VAL A 573 -15.65 1.55 13.32
N GLU A 574 -16.76 0.95 13.76
CA GLU A 574 -17.84 1.56 14.57
C GLU A 574 -17.39 2.19 15.91
N HIS A 575 -16.12 2.04 16.29
CA HIS A 575 -15.56 2.46 17.58
C HIS A 575 -14.29 3.33 17.48
N THR A 576 -13.96 3.84 16.28
CA THR A 576 -12.78 4.71 16.08
C THR A 576 -13.15 5.94 15.25
N ASP A 577 -12.62 7.10 15.65
CA ASP A 577 -12.81 8.35 14.92
C ASP A 577 -12.20 8.29 13.52
N SER A 578 -13.05 8.06 12.51
CA SER A 578 -12.65 7.84 11.11
C SER A 578 -12.61 9.14 10.28
N PHE A 579 -12.66 10.31 10.92
CA PHE A 579 -12.76 11.62 10.26
C PHE A 579 -11.64 11.85 9.24
N ARG A 580 -10.40 11.49 9.58
CA ARG A 580 -9.24 11.57 8.69
C ARG A 580 -9.44 10.74 7.41
N PHE A 581 -9.91 9.51 7.54
CA PHE A 581 -10.08 8.59 6.41
C PHE A 581 -11.24 9.01 5.51
N ARG A 582 -12.33 9.53 6.11
CA ARG A 582 -13.42 10.15 5.35
C ARG A 582 -12.94 11.33 4.53
N GLN A 583 -12.19 12.26 5.14
CA GLN A 583 -11.66 13.43 4.43
C GLN A 583 -10.71 13.03 3.30
N LEU A 584 -9.87 12.02 3.51
CA LEU A 584 -8.98 11.46 2.48
C LEU A 584 -9.77 10.79 1.35
N ALA A 585 -10.82 10.02 1.65
CA ALA A 585 -11.67 9.36 0.66
C ALA A 585 -12.41 10.37 -0.21
N GLU A 586 -12.99 11.42 0.40
CA GLU A 586 -13.67 12.50 -0.32
C GLU A 586 -12.70 13.27 -1.22
N CYS A 587 -11.52 13.63 -0.69
CA CYS A 587 -10.47 14.32 -1.45
C CYS A 587 -9.98 13.49 -2.65
N PHE A 588 -9.68 12.20 -2.41
CA PHE A 588 -9.26 11.27 -3.45
C PHE A 588 -10.29 11.16 -4.56
N PHE A 589 -11.56 10.97 -4.21
CA PHE A 589 -12.65 10.89 -5.18
C PHE A 589 -12.81 12.18 -5.98
N GLN A 590 -12.78 13.35 -5.33
CA GLN A 590 -12.91 14.64 -6.00
C GLN A 590 -11.80 14.86 -7.05
N ILE A 591 -10.55 14.58 -6.70
CA ILE A 591 -9.41 14.72 -7.62
C ILE A 591 -9.54 13.70 -8.77
N ALA A 592 -9.75 12.43 -8.44
CA ALA A 592 -9.90 11.35 -9.42
C ALA A 592 -11.04 11.63 -10.41
N ALA A 593 -12.23 11.99 -9.91
CA ALA A 593 -13.40 12.25 -10.74
C ALA A 593 -13.21 13.48 -11.65
N LYS A 594 -12.51 14.53 -11.18
CA LYS A 594 -12.19 15.72 -11.99
C LYS A 594 -11.20 15.38 -13.11
N MET A 595 -10.16 14.62 -12.80
CA MET A 595 -9.07 14.35 -13.75
C MET A 595 -9.41 13.25 -14.76
N CYS A 596 -10.05 12.16 -14.34
CA CYS A 596 -10.48 11.08 -15.25
C CYS A 596 -11.58 11.49 -16.24
N LYS A 597 -12.35 12.56 -15.94
CA LYS A 597 -13.30 13.16 -16.90
C LYS A 597 -12.61 13.99 -17.98
N ARG A 598 -11.52 14.68 -17.64
CA ARG A 598 -10.81 15.61 -18.52
C ARG A 598 -9.75 14.93 -19.37
N HIS A 599 -9.04 13.97 -18.78
CA HIS A 599 -7.89 13.29 -19.38
C HIS A 599 -8.14 11.79 -19.48
N ARG A 600 -7.41 11.11 -20.38
CA ARG A 600 -7.49 9.66 -20.58
C ARG A 600 -6.66 8.94 -19.51
N ILE A 601 -7.18 8.91 -18.29
CA ILE A 601 -6.52 8.33 -17.11
C ILE A 601 -7.42 7.22 -16.55
N THR A 602 -6.84 6.04 -16.34
CA THR A 602 -7.50 4.91 -15.69
C THR A 602 -6.83 4.61 -14.36
N ILE A 603 -7.63 4.34 -13.32
CA ILE A 603 -7.16 4.02 -11.98
C ILE A 603 -7.17 2.51 -11.79
N PHE A 604 -6.07 1.96 -11.30
CA PHE A 604 -5.97 0.57 -10.88
C PHE A 604 -5.57 0.55 -9.41
N ALA A 605 -6.35 -0.08 -8.54
CA ALA A 605 -6.05 -0.19 -7.12
C ALA A 605 -5.96 -1.66 -6.68
N THR A 606 -5.10 -1.95 -5.71
CA THR A 606 -5.07 -3.24 -5.00
C THR A 606 -5.56 -3.05 -3.56
N ALA A 607 -6.29 -4.04 -3.04
CA ALA A 607 -6.78 -4.07 -1.66
C ALA A 607 -6.91 -5.51 -1.14
N GLN A 608 -7.06 -5.69 0.18
CA GLN A 608 -7.30 -7.00 0.75
C GLN A 608 -8.72 -7.52 0.44
N GLN A 609 -9.76 -6.75 0.76
CA GLN A 609 -11.15 -7.11 0.49
C GLN A 609 -11.90 -5.87 0.02
N GLN A 610 -13.05 -6.05 -0.65
CA GLN A 610 -13.91 -4.91 -0.99
C GLN A 610 -14.40 -4.18 0.27
N ALA A 611 -14.65 -4.93 1.35
CA ALA A 611 -15.06 -4.39 2.65
C ALA A 611 -13.93 -3.74 3.45
N SER A 612 -12.65 -3.88 3.04
CA SER A 612 -11.52 -3.25 3.74
C SER A 612 -11.29 -1.80 3.32
N ILE A 613 -11.91 -1.36 2.21
CA ILE A 613 -11.87 0.01 1.73
C ILE A 613 -13.06 0.78 2.27
N TYR A 614 -12.88 2.08 2.49
CA TYR A 614 -13.94 2.99 2.89
C TYR A 614 -15.15 2.95 1.92
N THR A 615 -16.34 2.72 2.49
CA THR A 615 -17.59 2.43 1.77
C THR A 615 -17.98 3.49 0.72
N TYR A 616 -17.60 4.75 0.92
CA TYR A 616 -17.86 5.83 -0.04
C TYR A 616 -17.17 5.60 -1.39
N LEU A 617 -15.96 5.03 -1.43
CA LEU A 617 -15.26 4.76 -2.70
C LEU A 617 -15.94 3.64 -3.50
N THR A 618 -16.51 2.66 -2.81
CA THR A 618 -17.29 1.56 -3.42
C THR A 618 -18.65 2.06 -3.91
N THR A 619 -19.32 2.92 -3.14
CA THR A 619 -20.66 3.45 -3.48
C THR A 619 -20.62 4.51 -4.57
N SER A 620 -19.52 5.27 -4.66
CA SER A 620 -19.34 6.36 -5.64
C SER A 620 -19.03 5.88 -7.07
N HIS A 621 -19.06 4.57 -7.31
CA HIS A 621 -18.79 3.93 -8.61
C HIS A 621 -17.43 4.30 -9.23
N LEU A 622 -16.46 4.72 -8.40
CA LEU A 622 -15.10 4.97 -8.87
C LEU A 622 -14.47 3.69 -9.43
N PHE A 623 -14.64 2.57 -8.71
CA PHE A 623 -14.25 1.23 -9.13
C PHE A 623 -15.46 0.54 -9.74
N CYS A 624 -15.51 0.45 -11.07
CA CYS A 624 -16.61 -0.18 -11.79
C CYS A 624 -16.42 -1.70 -11.90
N GLU A 625 -15.16 -2.16 -12.01
CA GLU A 625 -14.85 -3.58 -12.00
C GLU A 625 -14.07 -3.95 -10.72
N ILE A 626 -14.54 -4.99 -10.06
CA ILE A 626 -13.90 -5.58 -8.88
C ILE A 626 -13.52 -7.01 -9.25
N ALA A 627 -12.23 -7.30 -9.15
CA ALA A 627 -11.67 -8.61 -9.43
C ALA A 627 -11.16 -9.22 -8.12
N GLN A 628 -11.72 -10.36 -7.72
CA GLN A 628 -11.29 -11.09 -6.53
C GLN A 628 -10.30 -12.20 -6.91
N LEU A 629 -9.14 -12.19 -6.25
CA LEU A 629 -8.14 -13.23 -6.36
C LEU A 629 -8.42 -14.30 -5.30
N ASN A 630 -8.84 -15.46 -5.78
CA ASN A 630 -9.09 -16.63 -4.93
C ASN A 630 -7.78 -17.36 -4.60
N PRO A 631 -7.74 -18.16 -3.53
CA PRO A 631 -6.63 -19.06 -3.27
C PRO A 631 -6.35 -19.99 -4.47
N PRO A 632 -5.08 -20.25 -4.80
CA PRO A 632 -4.73 -21.00 -6.01
C PRO A 632 -5.18 -22.47 -5.92
N THR A 633 -5.78 -22.95 -7.01
CA THR A 633 -6.17 -24.36 -7.19
C THR A 633 -4.95 -25.27 -7.33
N LYS A 634 -5.11 -26.60 -7.26
CA LYS A 634 -3.99 -27.56 -7.36
C LYS A 634 -3.15 -27.37 -8.63
N THR A 635 -3.79 -27.14 -9.77
CA THR A 635 -3.10 -26.90 -11.05
C THR A 635 -2.39 -25.55 -11.05
N GLU A 636 -3.02 -24.50 -10.54
CA GLU A 636 -2.41 -23.17 -10.45
C GLU A 636 -1.21 -23.16 -9.49
N ARG A 637 -1.27 -23.90 -8.37
CA ARG A 637 -0.13 -24.08 -7.45
C ARG A 637 1.05 -24.77 -8.14
N HIS A 638 0.78 -25.81 -8.92
CA HIS A 638 1.81 -26.49 -9.72
C HIS A 638 2.48 -25.51 -10.70
N GLU A 639 1.69 -24.77 -11.48
CA GLU A 639 2.20 -23.77 -12.42
C GLU A 639 3.03 -22.67 -11.71
N ILE A 640 2.60 -22.23 -10.52
CA ILE A 640 3.31 -21.22 -9.72
C ILE A 640 4.66 -21.78 -9.23
N ILE A 641 4.70 -22.99 -8.68
CA ILE A 641 5.96 -23.61 -8.20
C ILE A 641 6.92 -23.80 -9.37
N GLU A 642 6.45 -24.30 -10.51
CA GLU A 642 7.25 -24.47 -11.72
C GLU A 642 7.80 -23.12 -12.21
N ALA A 643 6.97 -22.08 -12.23
CA ALA A 643 7.40 -20.74 -12.62
C ALA A 643 8.47 -20.19 -11.67
N ILE A 644 8.29 -20.33 -10.36
CA ILE A 644 9.26 -19.87 -9.36
C ILE A 644 10.58 -20.61 -9.52
N MET A 645 10.56 -21.95 -9.65
CA MET A 645 11.77 -22.74 -9.87
C MET A 645 12.46 -22.41 -11.19
N SER A 646 11.71 -22.18 -12.27
CA SER A 646 12.25 -21.77 -13.57
C SER A 646 12.86 -20.36 -13.55
N SER A 647 12.32 -19.46 -12.72
CA SER A 647 12.85 -18.11 -12.53
C SER A 647 13.99 -18.03 -11.50
N GLY A 648 14.13 -19.10 -10.69
CA GLY A 648 15.06 -19.18 -9.58
C GLY A 648 16.51 -19.40 -10.01
N PRO A 649 17.42 -19.65 -9.05
CA PRO A 649 18.82 -19.93 -9.34
C PRO A 649 18.97 -21.17 -10.24
N THR A 650 20.07 -21.25 -11.00
CA THR A 650 20.37 -22.34 -11.97
C THR A 650 20.16 -23.74 -11.39
N LEU A 651 20.39 -23.89 -10.09
CA LEU A 651 20.08 -25.10 -9.32
C LEU A 651 18.62 -25.54 -9.43
N ALA A 652 17.70 -24.63 -9.16
CA ALA A 652 16.26 -24.90 -9.16
C ALA A 652 15.80 -25.22 -10.58
N GLN A 653 16.35 -24.52 -11.59
CA GLN A 653 16.06 -24.76 -13.01
C GLN A 653 16.44 -26.18 -13.45
N ASN A 654 17.63 -26.66 -13.09
CA ASN A 654 18.12 -27.99 -13.47
C ASN A 654 17.38 -29.13 -12.74
N SER A 655 16.73 -28.82 -11.60
CA SER A 655 16.07 -29.81 -10.75
C SER A 655 14.59 -30.02 -11.09
N VAL A 656 13.97 -29.17 -11.91
CA VAL A 656 12.51 -29.23 -12.22
C VAL A 656 12.09 -30.59 -12.77
N SER A 657 12.92 -31.22 -13.62
CA SER A 657 12.60 -32.50 -14.26
C SER A 657 12.67 -33.71 -13.31
N ASN A 658 13.33 -33.57 -12.17
CA ASN A 658 13.58 -34.69 -11.24
C ASN A 658 12.55 -34.77 -10.11
N ILE A 659 11.64 -33.81 -10.01
CA ILE A 659 10.74 -33.64 -8.87
C ILE A 659 9.29 -33.75 -9.34
N ASP A 660 8.49 -34.53 -8.63
CA ASP A 660 7.06 -34.60 -8.88
C ASP A 660 6.34 -33.40 -8.23
N LEU A 661 6.29 -32.29 -8.96
CA LEU A 661 5.63 -31.06 -8.50
C LEU A 661 4.11 -31.21 -8.30
N LEU A 662 3.46 -32.22 -8.91
CA LEU A 662 2.03 -32.45 -8.71
C LEU A 662 1.74 -33.04 -7.33
N SER A 663 2.64 -33.89 -6.83
CA SER A 663 2.57 -34.41 -5.45
C SER A 663 2.72 -33.27 -4.45
N VAL A 664 3.74 -32.43 -4.62
CA VAL A 664 4.01 -31.25 -3.75
C VAL A 664 2.83 -30.28 -3.79
N ALA A 665 2.24 -30.00 -4.95
CA ALA A 665 1.07 -29.13 -5.06
C ALA A 665 -0.17 -29.69 -4.37
N SER A 666 -0.29 -31.02 -4.24
CA SER A 666 -1.35 -31.69 -3.50
C SER A 666 -1.19 -31.55 -1.99
N GLU A 667 0.04 -31.58 -1.50
CA GLU A 667 0.35 -31.42 -0.06
C GLU A 667 0.25 -29.95 0.39
N CYS A 668 0.51 -29.00 -0.52
CA CYS A 668 0.45 -27.56 -0.26
C CYS A 668 -0.98 -26.98 -0.34
N GLU A 669 -2.01 -27.70 0.11
CA GLU A 669 -3.37 -27.16 0.20
C GLU A 669 -3.45 -25.98 1.18
N GLY A 670 -4.12 -24.90 0.77
CA GLY A 670 -4.23 -23.66 1.56
C GLY A 670 -3.04 -22.70 1.48
N TYR A 671 -1.98 -23.06 0.76
CA TYR A 671 -0.79 -22.20 0.57
C TYR A 671 -1.10 -21.10 -0.45
N LEU A 672 -0.73 -19.87 -0.12
CA LEU A 672 -0.79 -18.73 -1.04
C LEU A 672 0.50 -18.62 -1.86
N ALA A 673 0.50 -17.78 -2.90
CA ALA A 673 1.67 -17.62 -3.77
C ALA A 673 2.94 -17.21 -3.00
N ALA A 674 2.81 -16.35 -1.97
CA ALA A 674 3.92 -15.99 -1.10
C ALA A 674 4.42 -17.17 -0.25
N ASP A 675 3.52 -18.05 0.18
CA ASP A 675 3.88 -19.26 0.94
C ASP A 675 4.63 -20.25 0.05
N LEU A 676 4.18 -20.45 -1.19
CA LEU A 676 4.85 -21.32 -2.16
C LEU A 676 6.26 -20.80 -2.50
N LYS A 677 6.42 -19.49 -2.64
CA LYS A 677 7.74 -18.88 -2.82
C LYS A 677 8.66 -19.15 -1.63
N ALA A 678 8.17 -18.93 -0.41
CA ALA A 678 8.93 -19.19 0.81
C ALA A 678 9.26 -20.68 0.98
N LEU A 679 8.35 -21.57 0.57
CA LEU A 679 8.59 -23.02 0.57
C LEU A 679 9.74 -23.39 -0.37
N VAL A 680 9.74 -22.90 -1.61
CA VAL A 680 10.82 -23.17 -2.58
C VAL A 680 12.15 -22.60 -2.08
N GLU A 681 12.17 -21.38 -1.53
CA GLU A 681 13.36 -20.79 -0.91
C GLU A 681 13.90 -21.65 0.24
N ARG A 682 13.01 -22.19 1.08
CA ARG A 682 13.37 -23.08 2.18
C ARG A 682 13.87 -24.44 1.69
N THR A 683 13.26 -25.00 0.64
CA THR A 683 13.76 -26.22 -0.01
C THR A 683 15.15 -26.04 -0.59
N ILE A 684 15.43 -24.88 -1.20
CA ILE A 684 16.79 -24.54 -1.66
C ILE A 684 17.76 -24.50 -0.48
N HIS A 685 17.35 -23.90 0.65
CA HIS A 685 18.18 -23.87 1.86
C HIS A 685 18.45 -25.26 2.43
N GLU A 686 17.43 -26.13 2.51
CA GLU A 686 17.62 -27.51 2.99
C GLU A 686 18.49 -28.34 2.05
N GLY A 687 18.33 -28.18 0.73
CA GLY A 687 19.21 -28.80 -0.25
C GLY A 687 20.66 -28.36 -0.06
N VAL A 688 20.91 -27.06 0.12
CA VAL A 688 22.25 -26.51 0.36
C VAL A 688 22.82 -27.03 1.69
N SER A 689 22.00 -27.08 2.74
CA SER A 689 22.38 -27.64 4.04
C SER A 689 22.80 -29.10 3.89
N ARG A 690 22.02 -29.91 3.17
CA ARG A 690 22.37 -31.31 2.88
C ARG A 690 23.70 -31.43 2.13
N GLN A 691 23.92 -30.59 1.11
CA GLN A 691 25.18 -30.59 0.36
C GLN A 691 26.38 -30.28 1.28
N LEU A 692 26.26 -29.25 2.13
CA LEU A 692 27.28 -28.87 3.10
C LEU A 692 27.64 -30.01 4.08
N HIS A 693 26.66 -30.81 4.50
CA HIS A 693 26.90 -31.97 5.37
C HIS A 693 27.52 -33.16 4.62
N SER A 694 27.27 -33.29 3.31
CA SER A 694 27.74 -34.41 2.49
C SER A 694 29.14 -34.25 1.88
N GLY A 695 29.68 -33.02 1.82
CA GLY A 695 31.08 -32.76 1.46
C GLY A 695 31.53 -33.10 0.03
N ASN A 696 30.61 -33.42 -0.89
CA ASN A 696 30.92 -33.80 -2.28
C ASN A 696 30.96 -32.61 -3.26
N ASP A 697 31.68 -32.81 -4.38
CA ASP A 697 31.95 -31.84 -5.46
C ASP A 697 30.75 -30.97 -5.90
N GLU A 698 31.03 -29.70 -6.19
CA GLU A 698 30.07 -28.64 -6.58
C GLU A 698 29.32 -28.90 -7.91
N SER A 699 29.69 -29.92 -8.67
CA SER A 699 29.37 -30.01 -10.10
C SER A 699 28.03 -30.67 -10.46
N GLN A 700 27.32 -31.32 -9.53
CA GLN A 700 25.98 -31.88 -9.77
C GLN A 700 25.04 -31.80 -8.54
N PHE A 701 24.86 -30.60 -7.99
CA PHE A 701 23.88 -30.39 -6.92
C PHE A 701 22.46 -30.30 -7.51
N LEU A 702 21.57 -31.19 -7.08
CA LEU A 702 20.16 -31.27 -7.52
C LEU A 702 19.24 -31.35 -6.29
N LEU A 703 18.11 -30.65 -6.36
CA LEU A 703 17.07 -30.72 -5.34
C LEU A 703 16.32 -32.05 -5.44
N THR A 704 15.96 -32.61 -4.28
CA THR A 704 15.22 -33.88 -4.19
C THR A 704 13.88 -33.70 -3.49
N GLN A 705 12.98 -34.68 -3.66
CA GLN A 705 11.67 -34.69 -3.00
C GLN A 705 11.78 -34.63 -1.45
N GLU A 706 12.82 -35.24 -0.88
CA GLU A 706 13.04 -35.23 0.57
C GLU A 706 13.30 -33.82 1.12
N ASP A 707 13.93 -32.95 0.33
CA ASP A 707 14.21 -31.56 0.72
C ASP A 707 12.91 -30.75 0.81
N PHE A 708 11.92 -31.05 -0.06
CA PHE A 708 10.57 -30.50 0.04
C PHE A 708 9.86 -30.98 1.30
N ARG A 709 9.94 -32.27 1.61
CA ARG A 709 9.29 -32.84 2.81
C ARG A 709 9.84 -32.22 4.10
N LYS A 710 11.16 -32.07 4.21
CA LYS A 710 11.82 -31.42 5.36
C LYS A 710 11.45 -29.94 5.45
N ALA A 711 11.38 -29.24 4.32
CA ALA A 711 10.96 -27.84 4.29
C ALA A 711 9.52 -27.65 4.78
N GLN A 712 8.61 -28.60 4.51
CA GLN A 712 7.21 -28.56 4.93
C GLN A 712 7.00 -28.86 6.42
N GLU A 713 7.79 -29.75 7.04
CA GLU A 713 7.57 -30.21 8.44
C GLU A 713 7.53 -29.06 9.47
N GLU A 714 8.21 -27.94 9.21
CA GLU A 714 8.21 -26.74 10.06
C GLU A 714 7.60 -25.50 9.39
N PHE A 715 6.86 -25.65 8.29
CA PHE A 715 6.30 -24.52 7.55
C PHE A 715 4.84 -24.26 7.95
N VAL A 716 4.55 -23.04 8.41
CA VAL A 716 3.19 -22.58 8.71
C VAL A 716 2.78 -21.52 7.67
N PRO A 717 1.79 -21.81 6.81
CA PRO A 717 1.34 -20.87 5.78
C PRO A 717 0.71 -19.63 6.40
N ILE A 718 0.77 -18.51 5.69
CA ILE A 718 0.26 -17.20 6.16
C ILE A 718 -1.22 -17.29 6.56
N SER A 719 -2.02 -18.04 5.80
CA SER A 719 -3.45 -18.27 6.10
C SER A 719 -3.71 -18.93 7.46
N LEU A 720 -2.77 -19.73 7.96
CA LEU A 720 -2.87 -20.48 9.21
C LEU A 720 -2.13 -19.80 10.37
N ARG A 721 -1.33 -18.74 10.12
CA ARG A 721 -0.67 -17.98 11.18
C ARG A 721 -1.70 -17.28 12.06
N GLY A 722 -1.70 -17.63 13.35
CA GLY A 722 -2.67 -17.12 14.33
C GLY A 722 -3.85 -18.06 14.60
N VAL A 723 -4.00 -19.14 13.82
CA VAL A 723 -4.87 -20.27 14.18
C VAL A 723 -4.05 -21.24 15.02
N LYS A 724 -4.50 -21.53 16.24
CA LYS A 724 -3.94 -22.66 17.01
C LYS A 724 -4.44 -23.95 16.37
N LEU A 725 -3.78 -24.39 15.30
CA LEU A 725 -4.00 -25.72 14.77
C LEU A 725 -3.53 -26.72 15.83
N HIS A 726 -4.49 -27.43 16.40
CA HIS A 726 -4.19 -28.46 17.37
C HIS A 726 -4.02 -29.76 16.60
N THR A 727 -2.78 -30.22 16.42
CA THR A 727 -2.56 -31.61 15.99
C THR A 727 -3.06 -32.53 17.09
N SER A 728 -4.11 -33.28 16.79
CA SER A 728 -4.69 -34.24 17.71
C SER A 728 -3.66 -35.33 18.01
N LYS A 729 -3.36 -35.52 19.30
CA LYS A 729 -2.42 -36.57 19.75
C LYS A 729 -3.09 -37.95 19.75
N VAL A 730 -4.41 -38.00 19.90
CA VAL A 730 -5.21 -39.21 20.16
C VAL A 730 -5.52 -39.95 18.86
N SER A 731 -5.24 -41.25 18.80
CA SER A 731 -5.61 -42.17 17.71
C SER A 731 -6.84 -43.00 18.07
N TRP A 732 -7.45 -43.69 17.09
CA TRP A 732 -8.59 -44.57 17.35
C TRP A 732 -8.32 -45.67 18.37
N THR A 733 -7.08 -46.12 18.43
CA THR A 733 -6.61 -47.13 19.36
C THR A 733 -6.78 -46.74 20.82
N ASP A 734 -6.79 -45.44 21.11
CA ASP A 734 -6.88 -44.90 22.47
C ASP A 734 -8.34 -44.76 22.96
N ILE A 735 -9.33 -44.99 22.08
CA ILE A 735 -10.76 -44.86 22.39
C ILE A 735 -11.43 -46.25 22.35
N GLY A 736 -12.01 -46.66 23.48
CA GLY A 736 -12.85 -47.87 23.57
C GLY A 736 -14.35 -47.54 23.48
N GLY A 737 -15.16 -48.47 22.96
CA GLY A 737 -16.62 -48.32 22.87
C GLY A 737 -17.13 -47.40 21.75
N LEU A 738 -18.41 -47.01 21.79
CA LEU A 738 -19.06 -46.05 20.89
C LEU A 738 -18.95 -46.45 19.40
N VAL A 739 -19.14 -47.73 19.08
CA VAL A 739 -18.95 -48.27 17.72
C VAL A 739 -19.87 -47.59 16.70
N GLU A 740 -21.14 -47.39 17.05
CA GLU A 740 -22.12 -46.77 16.16
C GLU A 740 -21.79 -45.30 15.88
N THR A 741 -21.50 -44.53 16.92
CA THR A 741 -21.13 -43.12 16.83
C THR A 741 -19.86 -42.95 16.00
N ARG A 742 -18.84 -43.80 16.21
CA ARG A 742 -17.61 -43.82 15.41
C ARG A 742 -17.89 -44.10 13.94
N LYS A 743 -18.69 -45.13 13.65
CA LYS A 743 -19.04 -45.49 12.28
C LYS A 743 -19.69 -44.31 11.56
N VAL A 744 -20.69 -43.67 12.17
CA VAL A 744 -21.37 -42.53 11.55
C VAL A 744 -20.44 -41.33 11.31
N LEU A 745 -19.52 -41.06 12.24
CA LEU A 745 -18.55 -39.98 12.08
C LEU A 745 -17.59 -40.26 10.92
N LEU A 746 -17.11 -41.49 10.78
CA LEU A 746 -16.28 -41.91 9.64
C LEU A 746 -17.05 -41.81 8.32
N GLU A 747 -18.27 -42.32 8.25
CA GLU A 747 -19.10 -42.23 7.04
C GLU A 747 -19.37 -40.77 6.62
N THR A 748 -19.49 -39.86 7.58
CA THR A 748 -19.81 -38.46 7.30
C THR A 748 -18.58 -37.65 6.90
N LEU A 749 -17.39 -37.93 7.47
CA LEU A 749 -16.18 -37.10 7.26
C LEU A 749 -15.19 -37.74 6.28
N GLU A 750 -15.03 -39.06 6.33
CA GLU A 750 -14.05 -39.80 5.52
C GLU A 750 -14.57 -40.04 4.10
N TRP A 751 -15.84 -40.40 3.94
CA TRP A 751 -16.39 -40.75 2.61
C TRP A 751 -16.44 -39.58 1.63
N PRO A 752 -16.86 -38.36 2.00
CA PRO A 752 -16.83 -37.24 1.06
C PRO A 752 -15.41 -36.88 0.63
N THR A 753 -14.44 -37.04 1.54
CA THR A 753 -13.02 -36.78 1.29
C THR A 753 -12.41 -37.82 0.36
N LYS A 754 -12.66 -39.12 0.61
CA LYS A 754 -12.13 -40.22 -0.22
C LYS A 754 -12.83 -40.36 -1.57
N TYR A 755 -14.14 -40.12 -1.62
CA TYR A 755 -14.97 -40.36 -2.80
C TYR A 755 -15.57 -39.06 -3.37
N ALA A 756 -14.80 -37.97 -3.35
CA ALA A 756 -15.25 -36.64 -3.77
C ALA A 756 -15.89 -36.62 -5.18
N SER A 757 -15.36 -37.42 -6.12
CA SER A 757 -15.91 -37.52 -7.49
C SER A 757 -17.32 -38.12 -7.55
N ILE A 758 -17.64 -39.07 -6.67
CA ILE A 758 -18.96 -39.69 -6.58
C ILE A 758 -19.96 -38.67 -6.01
N PHE A 759 -19.53 -37.94 -4.97
CA PHE A 759 -20.37 -36.93 -4.33
C PHE A 759 -20.56 -35.67 -5.20
N ALA A 760 -19.57 -35.29 -6.01
CA ALA A 760 -19.71 -34.17 -6.95
C ALA A 760 -20.80 -34.40 -8.02
N ASN A 761 -21.03 -35.66 -8.39
CA ASN A 761 -22.09 -36.04 -9.33
C ASN A 761 -23.45 -36.25 -8.64
N CYS A 762 -23.50 -36.20 -7.31
CA CYS A 762 -24.71 -36.42 -6.54
C CYS A 762 -25.45 -35.09 -6.33
N PRO A 763 -26.77 -34.99 -6.61
CA PRO A 763 -27.53 -33.77 -6.38
C PRO A 763 -27.81 -33.50 -4.88
N LEU A 764 -27.39 -34.39 -3.99
CA LEU A 764 -27.60 -34.28 -2.56
C LEU A 764 -26.58 -33.33 -1.94
N ARG A 765 -27.06 -32.37 -1.13
CA ARG A 765 -26.18 -31.55 -0.29
C ARG A 765 -25.50 -32.43 0.76
N LEU A 766 -24.18 -32.35 0.84
CA LEU A 766 -23.39 -33.00 1.88
C LEU A 766 -23.78 -32.45 3.26
N ARG A 767 -23.86 -33.35 4.24
CA ARG A 767 -24.13 -32.96 5.63
C ARG A 767 -22.87 -32.37 6.22
N SER A 768 -22.88 -31.07 6.48
CA SER A 768 -21.71 -30.32 6.95
C SER A 768 -21.65 -30.15 8.47
N GLY A 769 -22.75 -30.40 9.20
CA GLY A 769 -22.81 -30.20 10.65
C GLY A 769 -23.26 -31.43 11.44
N LEU A 770 -22.53 -31.70 12.53
CA LEU A 770 -22.72 -32.82 13.44
C LEU A 770 -22.77 -32.30 14.89
N LEU A 771 -23.76 -32.74 15.67
CA LEU A 771 -23.87 -32.42 17.10
C LEU A 771 -23.62 -33.68 17.94
N LEU A 772 -22.53 -33.71 18.69
CA LEU A 772 -22.24 -34.69 19.72
C LEU A 772 -22.91 -34.24 21.02
N TYR A 773 -23.91 -34.98 21.49
CA TYR A 773 -24.57 -34.70 22.77
C TYR A 773 -24.60 -35.96 23.63
N GLY A 774 -24.68 -35.79 24.95
CA GLY A 774 -24.74 -36.91 25.87
C GLY A 774 -24.11 -36.57 27.21
N TYR A 775 -23.94 -37.59 28.04
CA TYR A 775 -23.51 -37.43 29.43
C TYR A 775 -22.12 -36.77 29.55
N PRO A 776 -21.86 -35.97 30.60
CA PRO A 776 -20.52 -35.48 30.89
C PRO A 776 -19.58 -36.65 31.17
N GLY A 777 -18.32 -36.56 30.73
CA GLY A 777 -17.33 -37.62 30.97
C GLY A 777 -17.37 -38.83 30.02
N CYS A 778 -18.25 -38.87 29.02
CA CYS A 778 -18.29 -39.93 27.99
C CYS A 778 -17.35 -39.70 26.79
N GLY A 779 -16.35 -38.81 26.90
CA GLY A 779 -15.30 -38.69 25.88
C GLY A 779 -15.67 -37.96 24.58
N LYS A 780 -16.69 -37.11 24.55
CA LYS A 780 -17.10 -36.31 23.37
C LYS A 780 -15.93 -35.55 22.72
N THR A 781 -15.15 -34.83 23.54
CA THR A 781 -13.96 -34.07 23.11
C THR A 781 -12.85 -34.99 22.58
N LEU A 782 -12.64 -36.16 23.22
CA LEU A 782 -11.65 -37.14 22.79
C LEU A 782 -12.04 -37.76 21.44
N LEU A 783 -13.31 -38.08 21.26
CA LEU A 783 -13.87 -38.63 20.03
C LEU A 783 -13.65 -37.68 18.84
N ALA A 784 -14.02 -36.41 18.98
CA ALA A 784 -13.82 -35.42 17.92
C ALA A 784 -12.33 -35.26 17.54
N SER A 785 -11.43 -35.29 18.52
CA SER A 785 -9.98 -35.18 18.28
C SER A 785 -9.42 -36.38 17.50
N ALA A 786 -9.83 -37.60 17.84
CA ALA A 786 -9.38 -38.81 17.16
C ALA A 786 -9.91 -38.90 15.72
N VAL A 787 -11.19 -38.55 15.51
CA VAL A 787 -11.81 -38.55 14.18
C VAL A 787 -11.07 -37.62 13.23
N ALA A 788 -10.73 -36.42 13.68
CA ALA A 788 -10.01 -35.46 12.85
C ALA A 788 -8.61 -35.96 12.47
N LYS A 789 -7.93 -36.65 13.39
CA LYS A 789 -6.60 -37.24 13.13
C LYS A 789 -6.63 -38.28 12.02
N GLU A 790 -7.61 -39.17 12.11
CA GLU A 790 -7.70 -40.37 11.28
C GLU A 790 -8.23 -40.06 9.89
N CYS A 791 -9.06 -39.01 9.77
CA CYS A 791 -9.44 -38.45 8.49
C CYS A 791 -8.32 -37.57 7.86
N GLY A 792 -7.23 -37.28 8.60
CA GLY A 792 -6.16 -36.40 8.14
C GLY A 792 -6.60 -34.95 7.94
N LEU A 793 -7.64 -34.50 8.64
CA LEU A 793 -8.23 -33.17 8.48
C LEU A 793 -7.60 -32.16 9.45
N ASN A 794 -7.50 -30.90 9.02
CA ASN A 794 -7.06 -29.82 9.89
C ASN A 794 -8.04 -29.65 11.06
N PHE A 795 -7.57 -29.73 12.30
CA PHE A 795 -8.43 -29.66 13.50
C PHE A 795 -8.31 -28.30 14.19
N ILE A 796 -9.43 -27.56 14.20
CA ILE A 796 -9.56 -26.29 14.90
C ILE A 796 -10.52 -26.50 16.07
N SER A 797 -9.97 -26.51 17.29
CA SER A 797 -10.77 -26.61 18.51
C SER A 797 -11.00 -25.23 19.09
N VAL A 798 -12.26 -24.91 19.40
CA VAL A 798 -12.65 -23.67 20.09
C VAL A 798 -13.57 -24.01 21.25
N LYS A 799 -13.27 -23.45 22.42
CA LYS A 799 -14.16 -23.59 23.59
C LYS A 799 -15.19 -22.47 23.60
N GLY A 800 -16.44 -22.78 23.93
CA GLY A 800 -17.53 -21.79 23.99
C GLY A 800 -17.17 -20.49 24.73
N PRO A 801 -16.58 -20.54 25.95
CA PRO A 801 -16.18 -19.34 26.68
C PRO A 801 -15.07 -18.51 26.02
N GLU A 802 -14.23 -19.10 25.17
CA GLU A 802 -13.13 -18.38 24.51
C GLU A 802 -13.63 -17.40 23.42
N LEU A 803 -14.84 -17.61 22.90
CA LEU A 803 -15.44 -16.74 21.88
C LEU A 803 -16.25 -15.59 22.48
N LEU A 804 -16.60 -15.67 23.76
CA LEU A 804 -17.42 -14.68 24.44
C LEU A 804 -16.53 -13.63 25.11
N ASN A 805 -16.31 -12.52 24.42
CA ASN A 805 -15.71 -11.32 25.00
C ASN A 805 -16.80 -10.40 25.56
N LYS A 806 -16.52 -9.74 26.69
CA LYS A 806 -17.43 -8.74 27.30
C LYS A 806 -17.62 -7.49 26.43
N TYR A 807 -16.72 -7.27 25.47
CA TYR A 807 -16.77 -6.12 24.56
C TYR A 807 -17.81 -6.35 23.46
N ILE A 808 -18.72 -5.39 23.32
CA ILE A 808 -19.80 -5.40 22.32
C ILE A 808 -19.19 -5.51 20.90
N GLY A 809 -19.75 -6.38 20.06
CA GLY A 809 -19.32 -6.57 18.65
C GLY A 809 -18.05 -7.42 18.45
N ALA A 810 -17.16 -7.51 19.45
CA ALA A 810 -15.92 -8.28 19.34
C ALA A 810 -16.18 -9.79 19.19
N SER A 811 -17.19 -10.33 19.90
CA SER A 811 -17.55 -11.75 19.85
C SER A 811 -18.14 -12.15 18.48
N GLU A 812 -18.92 -11.28 17.85
CA GLU A 812 -19.48 -11.51 16.51
C GLU A 812 -18.38 -11.58 15.44
N LYS A 813 -17.47 -10.59 15.48
CA LYS A 813 -16.30 -10.56 14.60
C LYS A 813 -15.45 -11.81 14.80
N SER A 814 -15.22 -12.24 16.04
CA SER A 814 -14.46 -13.46 16.35
C SER A 814 -15.06 -14.71 15.71
N VAL A 815 -16.39 -14.84 15.69
CA VAL A 815 -17.09 -15.93 14.99
C VAL A 815 -16.90 -15.82 13.48
N ARG A 816 -17.04 -14.63 12.89
CA ARG A 816 -16.80 -14.41 11.46
C ARG A 816 -15.36 -14.79 11.07
N ASP A 817 -14.39 -14.28 11.82
CA ASP A 817 -12.97 -14.55 11.63
C ASP A 817 -12.66 -16.04 11.85
N LEU A 818 -13.39 -16.74 12.74
CA LEU A 818 -13.22 -18.19 12.94
C LEU A 818 -13.66 -19.00 11.71
N PHE A 819 -14.82 -18.68 11.13
CA PHE A 819 -15.31 -19.35 9.93
C PHE A 819 -14.46 -19.00 8.70
N GLU A 820 -14.01 -17.76 8.56
CA GLU A 820 -13.07 -17.36 7.49
C GLU A 820 -11.74 -18.12 7.61
N ARG A 821 -11.20 -18.25 8.84
CA ARG A 821 -10.00 -19.06 9.09
C ARG A 821 -10.21 -20.54 8.79
N ALA A 822 -11.37 -21.09 9.14
CA ALA A 822 -11.71 -22.48 8.82
C ALA A 822 -11.82 -22.67 7.29
N GLN A 823 -12.43 -21.73 6.57
CA GLN A 823 -12.52 -21.74 5.10
C GLN A 823 -11.16 -21.63 4.42
N ALA A 824 -10.20 -20.92 5.02
CA ALA A 824 -8.82 -20.88 4.53
C ALA A 824 -8.05 -22.17 4.80
N ALA A 825 -8.46 -22.97 5.80
CA ALA A 825 -7.81 -24.21 6.23
C ALA A 825 -8.39 -25.48 5.59
N LYS A 826 -9.20 -25.37 4.54
CA LYS A 826 -9.86 -26.53 3.89
C LYS A 826 -8.84 -27.57 3.39
N PRO A 827 -9.10 -28.87 3.59
CA PRO A 827 -10.24 -29.45 4.29
C PRO A 827 -10.04 -29.42 5.83
N CYS A 828 -11.03 -28.91 6.57
CA CYS A 828 -10.91 -28.78 8.03
C CYS A 828 -12.16 -29.20 8.83
N VAL A 829 -11.92 -29.53 10.10
CA VAL A 829 -12.93 -29.78 11.12
C VAL A 829 -12.89 -28.64 12.13
N LEU A 830 -14.01 -27.92 12.24
CA LEU A 830 -14.25 -26.90 13.24
C LEU A 830 -15.00 -27.51 14.42
N PHE A 831 -14.30 -27.72 15.52
CA PHE A 831 -14.83 -28.32 16.74
C PHE A 831 -15.18 -27.26 17.78
N PHE A 832 -16.46 -27.17 18.14
CA PHE A 832 -16.96 -26.34 19.23
C PHE A 832 -17.20 -27.21 20.47
N ASP A 833 -16.41 -26.99 21.52
CA ASP A 833 -16.65 -27.60 22.84
C ASP A 833 -17.52 -26.67 23.70
N GLU A 834 -18.34 -27.26 24.58
CA GLU A 834 -19.30 -26.52 25.42
C GLU A 834 -20.21 -25.59 24.58
N PHE A 835 -20.80 -26.14 23.52
CA PHE A 835 -21.58 -25.37 22.55
C PHE A 835 -22.82 -24.67 23.16
N ASP A 836 -23.32 -25.18 24.28
CA ASP A 836 -24.40 -24.56 25.06
C ASP A 836 -23.99 -23.22 25.69
N ALA A 837 -22.70 -22.95 25.89
CA ALA A 837 -22.23 -21.67 26.42
C ALA A 837 -22.32 -20.53 25.38
N ILE A 838 -22.07 -20.83 24.09
CA ILE A 838 -22.07 -19.81 23.02
C ILE A 838 -23.46 -19.58 22.43
N ALA A 839 -24.29 -20.63 22.39
CA ALA A 839 -25.60 -20.59 21.75
C ALA A 839 -26.74 -21.03 22.68
N PRO A 840 -26.96 -20.32 23.81
CA PRO A 840 -28.10 -20.58 24.66
C PRO A 840 -29.42 -20.22 23.93
N LYS A 841 -30.55 -20.72 24.45
CA LYS A 841 -31.88 -20.28 24.02
C LYS A 841 -31.99 -18.75 24.06
N ARG A 842 -32.58 -18.19 23.00
CA ARG A 842 -32.78 -16.74 22.84
C ARG A 842 -33.52 -16.14 24.04
N GLY A 843 -33.04 -14.99 24.52
CA GLY A 843 -33.62 -14.30 25.68
C GLY A 843 -33.13 -14.81 27.05
N HIS A 844 -32.16 -15.73 27.10
CA HIS A 844 -31.50 -16.14 28.35
C HIS A 844 -30.51 -15.08 28.88
N ASP A 845 -30.02 -14.18 28.02
CA ASP A 845 -29.07 -13.13 28.35
C ASP A 845 -29.73 -11.75 28.24
N SER A 846 -29.56 -10.91 29.26
CA SER A 846 -30.13 -9.56 29.31
C SER A 846 -29.38 -8.55 28.43
N THR A 847 -28.13 -8.84 28.07
CA THR A 847 -27.28 -7.93 27.28
C THR A 847 -27.48 -8.07 25.77
N GLY A 848 -28.14 -9.15 25.32
CA GLY A 848 -28.37 -9.44 23.90
C GLY A 848 -27.10 -9.73 23.09
N VAL A 849 -25.93 -9.88 23.73
CA VAL A 849 -24.66 -10.17 23.06
C VAL A 849 -24.67 -11.59 22.49
N THR A 850 -25.13 -12.55 23.28
CA THR A 850 -25.27 -13.97 22.86
C THR A 850 -26.25 -14.14 21.71
N ASP A 851 -27.39 -13.44 21.72
CA ASP A 851 -28.36 -13.48 20.61
C ASP A 851 -27.77 -13.01 19.28
N ARG A 852 -26.93 -11.96 19.30
CA ARG A 852 -26.21 -11.48 18.10
C ARG A 852 -25.19 -12.50 17.61
N VAL A 853 -24.44 -13.11 18.52
CA VAL A 853 -23.47 -14.17 18.20
C VAL A 853 -24.17 -15.38 17.57
N VAL A 854 -25.32 -15.80 18.12
CA VAL A 854 -26.14 -16.89 17.54
C VAL A 854 -26.60 -16.51 16.14
N ASN A 855 -27.13 -15.31 15.92
CA ASN A 855 -27.55 -14.86 14.59
C ASN A 855 -26.39 -14.83 13.59
N GLN A 856 -25.19 -14.44 14.03
CA GLN A 856 -24.00 -14.49 13.20
C GLN A 856 -23.59 -15.92 12.86
N MET A 857 -23.67 -16.84 13.82
CA MET A 857 -23.40 -18.25 13.58
C MET A 857 -24.41 -18.87 12.60
N LEU A 858 -25.69 -18.51 12.70
CA LEU A 858 -26.71 -18.90 11.72
C LEU A 858 -26.37 -18.37 10.33
N THR A 859 -25.98 -17.10 10.22
CA THR A 859 -25.58 -16.50 8.94
C THR A 859 -24.39 -17.21 8.31
N GLN A 860 -23.40 -17.61 9.11
CA GLN A 860 -22.20 -18.33 8.62
C GLN A 860 -22.52 -19.77 8.19
N MET A 861 -23.44 -20.46 8.88
CA MET A 861 -23.85 -21.83 8.52
C MET A 861 -24.82 -21.86 7.32
N ASP A 862 -25.69 -20.86 7.20
CA ASP A 862 -26.67 -20.74 6.11
C ASP A 862 -26.12 -20.07 4.85
N GLY A 863 -24.93 -19.46 4.92
CA GLY A 863 -24.36 -18.61 3.88
C GLY A 863 -24.44 -19.19 2.47
N ALA A 864 -24.72 -18.32 1.49
CA ALA A 864 -25.01 -18.67 0.10
C ALA A 864 -23.90 -19.45 -0.62
N GLU A 865 -22.67 -19.44 -0.10
CA GLU A 865 -21.53 -20.18 -0.65
C GLU A 865 -21.43 -21.63 -0.15
N GLY A 866 -22.18 -22.02 0.89
CA GLY A 866 -22.04 -23.33 1.53
C GLY A 866 -20.65 -23.51 2.19
N LEU A 867 -20.61 -24.25 3.29
CA LEU A 867 -19.34 -24.65 3.94
C LEU A 867 -18.69 -25.77 3.12
N ASP A 868 -18.21 -25.46 1.92
CA ASP A 868 -17.53 -26.44 1.07
C ASP A 868 -16.22 -26.89 1.72
N GLY A 869 -16.07 -28.16 2.09
CA GLY A 869 -14.86 -28.68 2.75
C GLY A 869 -14.61 -28.23 4.20
N VAL A 870 -15.57 -27.58 4.86
CA VAL A 870 -15.50 -27.25 6.31
C VAL A 870 -16.60 -28.02 7.05
N TYR A 871 -16.19 -28.88 7.98
CA TYR A 871 -17.11 -29.67 8.79
C TYR A 871 -17.25 -29.07 10.18
N VAL A 872 -18.49 -28.81 10.62
CA VAL A 872 -18.79 -28.28 11.95
C VAL A 872 -19.16 -29.42 12.88
N LEU A 873 -18.35 -29.62 13.92
CA LEU A 873 -18.61 -30.57 14.98
C LEU A 873 -18.87 -29.79 16.28
N ALA A 874 -20.07 -29.87 16.82
CA ALA A 874 -20.41 -29.26 18.10
C ALA A 874 -20.53 -30.34 19.18
N ALA A 875 -19.99 -30.09 20.37
CA ALA A 875 -20.17 -30.94 21.54
C ALA A 875 -20.95 -30.19 22.63
N THR A 876 -21.95 -30.86 23.21
CA THR A 876 -22.68 -30.34 24.38
C THR A 876 -22.98 -31.46 25.37
N SER A 877 -23.13 -31.10 26.64
CA SER A 877 -23.68 -32.01 27.65
C SER A 877 -25.16 -31.74 27.91
N ARG A 878 -25.70 -30.61 27.41
CA ARG A 878 -27.06 -30.11 27.68
C ARG A 878 -27.72 -29.65 26.38
N PRO A 879 -28.26 -30.57 25.56
CA PRO A 879 -28.90 -30.22 24.29
C PRO A 879 -30.17 -29.36 24.49
N ASP A 880 -30.77 -29.40 25.68
CA ASP A 880 -31.95 -28.63 26.07
C ASP A 880 -31.70 -27.10 26.15
N LEU A 881 -30.45 -26.69 26.35
CA LEU A 881 -30.08 -25.27 26.45
C LEU A 881 -29.79 -24.62 25.09
N ILE A 882 -29.61 -25.41 24.02
CA ILE A 882 -29.25 -24.92 22.70
C ILE A 882 -30.45 -24.26 22.00
N ASP A 883 -30.22 -23.19 21.23
CA ASP A 883 -31.24 -22.62 20.34
C ASP A 883 -31.72 -23.66 19.30
N PRO A 884 -33.02 -24.03 19.29
CA PRO A 884 -33.57 -24.98 18.31
C PRO A 884 -33.40 -24.53 16.85
N ALA A 885 -33.13 -23.24 16.60
CA ALA A 885 -32.77 -22.78 15.27
C ALA A 885 -31.53 -23.52 14.72
N LEU A 886 -30.51 -23.78 15.54
CA LEU A 886 -29.27 -24.41 15.10
C LEU A 886 -29.44 -25.90 14.75
N LEU A 887 -30.47 -26.55 15.29
CA LEU A 887 -30.80 -27.96 15.06
C LEU A 887 -31.60 -28.20 13.76
N ARG A 888 -31.92 -27.14 13.02
CA ARG A 888 -32.65 -27.26 11.75
C ARG A 888 -31.75 -27.88 10.66
N PRO A 889 -32.32 -28.67 9.73
CA PRO A 889 -31.58 -29.18 8.57
C PRO A 889 -30.94 -28.05 7.76
N GLY A 890 -29.71 -28.28 7.29
CA GLY A 890 -28.81 -27.31 6.68
C GLY A 890 -27.73 -26.78 7.63
N ARG A 891 -27.87 -27.01 8.95
CA ARG A 891 -26.99 -26.50 10.02
C ARG A 891 -26.36 -27.67 10.78
N LEU A 892 -26.83 -27.99 11.99
CA LEU A 892 -26.47 -29.20 12.73
C LEU A 892 -27.43 -30.34 12.32
N ASP A 893 -27.14 -30.96 11.19
CA ASP A 893 -28.04 -31.91 10.52
C ASP A 893 -28.26 -33.21 11.30
N LYS A 894 -27.20 -33.72 11.93
CA LYS A 894 -27.22 -35.02 12.60
C LYS A 894 -26.73 -34.89 14.03
N SER A 895 -27.61 -35.23 14.96
CA SER A 895 -27.30 -35.34 16.37
C SER A 895 -26.90 -36.78 16.70
N LEU A 896 -25.76 -36.94 17.37
CA LEU A 896 -25.17 -38.21 17.78
C LEU A 896 -25.13 -38.27 19.30
N LEU A 897 -25.76 -39.30 19.85
CA LEU A 897 -25.78 -39.56 21.29
C LEU A 897 -24.50 -40.30 21.70
N CYS A 898 -23.77 -39.71 22.65
CA CYS A 898 -22.73 -40.39 23.41
C CYS A 898 -23.33 -40.86 24.74
N ASP A 899 -23.85 -42.09 24.71
CA ASP A 899 -24.50 -42.71 25.87
C ASP A 899 -23.49 -43.18 26.93
N MET A 900 -24.01 -43.65 28.07
CA MET A 900 -23.23 -44.32 29.11
C MET A 900 -22.71 -45.67 28.62
N PRO A 901 -21.46 -46.02 28.95
CA PRO A 901 -20.82 -47.21 28.37
C PRO A 901 -21.46 -48.52 28.86
N ILE A 902 -21.78 -49.40 27.92
CA ILE A 902 -22.27 -50.77 28.18
C ILE A 902 -21.13 -51.62 28.77
N LEU A 903 -21.44 -52.75 29.42
CA LEU A 903 -20.43 -53.65 30.00
C LEU A 903 -19.28 -53.99 29.03
N GLN A 904 -19.59 -54.30 27.76
CA GLN A 904 -18.57 -54.58 26.75
C GLN A 904 -17.70 -53.35 26.48
N GLU A 905 -18.30 -52.18 26.33
CA GLU A 905 -17.59 -50.92 26.10
C GLU A 905 -16.73 -50.53 27.30
N ARG A 906 -17.17 -50.78 28.54
CA ARG A 906 -16.37 -50.56 29.75
C ARG A 906 -15.10 -51.41 29.76
N ILE A 907 -15.19 -52.68 29.33
CA ILE A 907 -14.02 -53.55 29.19
C ILE A 907 -13.06 -52.98 28.14
N GLU A 908 -13.57 -52.53 26.99
CA GLU A 908 -12.75 -51.91 25.95
C GLU A 908 -12.08 -50.61 26.43
N ILE A 909 -12.81 -49.75 27.15
CA ILE A 909 -12.30 -48.51 27.71
C ILE A 909 -11.18 -48.80 28.71
N LEU A 910 -11.39 -49.73 29.64
CA LEU A 910 -10.37 -50.14 30.61
C LEU A 910 -9.12 -50.71 29.90
N LYS A 911 -9.31 -51.51 28.85
CA LYS A 911 -8.22 -52.05 28.02
C LYS A 911 -7.49 -50.99 27.20
N ALA A 912 -8.16 -49.91 26.78
CA ALA A 912 -7.53 -48.83 26.04
C ALA A 912 -6.69 -47.94 26.98
N LEU A 913 -7.25 -47.60 28.14
CA LEU A 913 -6.59 -46.79 29.17
C LEU A 913 -5.38 -47.51 29.78
N SER A 914 -5.47 -48.84 29.95
CA SER A 914 -4.42 -49.65 30.52
C SER A 914 -3.14 -49.70 29.69
N ARG A 915 -3.18 -49.44 28.37
CA ARG A 915 -1.98 -49.52 27.51
C ARG A 915 -0.86 -48.55 27.92
N LYS A 916 -1.22 -47.46 28.60
CA LYS A 916 -0.26 -46.46 29.09
C LYS A 916 0.29 -46.81 30.47
N MET A 917 -0.20 -47.89 31.09
CA MET A 917 0.11 -48.31 32.45
C MET A 917 0.68 -49.72 32.46
N GLU A 918 1.58 -50.01 33.41
CA GLU A 918 2.07 -51.37 33.60
C GLU A 918 1.21 -52.09 34.62
N LEU A 919 0.57 -53.18 34.19
CA LEU A 919 -0.32 -53.99 35.01
C LEU A 919 0.25 -55.39 35.18
N LYS A 920 -0.03 -55.98 36.35
CA LYS A 920 0.25 -57.39 36.58
C LYS A 920 -0.73 -58.26 35.78
N ASP A 921 -0.27 -59.42 35.31
CA ASP A 921 -1.08 -60.37 34.52
C ASP A 921 -2.34 -60.88 35.26
N ASP A 922 -2.38 -60.74 36.60
CA ASP A 922 -3.49 -61.15 37.45
C ASP A 922 -4.74 -60.24 37.34
N VAL A 923 -4.67 -59.11 36.61
CA VAL A 923 -5.76 -58.12 36.57
C VAL A 923 -6.85 -58.48 35.55
N ASP A 924 -8.04 -58.85 36.03
CA ASP A 924 -9.21 -59.14 35.18
C ASP A 924 -10.14 -57.91 35.03
N PHE A 925 -10.10 -57.28 33.85
CA PHE A 925 -10.97 -56.15 33.51
C PHE A 925 -12.46 -56.50 33.44
N SER A 926 -12.82 -57.76 33.17
CA SER A 926 -14.22 -58.19 33.10
C SER A 926 -14.90 -58.10 34.47
N TYR A 927 -14.17 -58.52 35.51
CA TYR A 927 -14.63 -58.43 36.90
C TYR A 927 -14.86 -56.98 37.34
N TYR A 928 -13.89 -56.09 37.09
CA TYR A 928 -14.03 -54.67 37.47
C TYR A 928 -15.10 -53.95 36.65
N ALA A 929 -15.25 -54.24 35.36
CA ALA A 929 -16.28 -53.65 34.52
C ALA A 929 -17.72 -53.97 34.98
N LYS A 930 -17.94 -55.13 35.63
CA LYS A 930 -19.23 -55.48 36.26
C LYS A 930 -19.52 -54.64 37.50
N LYS A 931 -18.50 -54.31 38.30
CA LYS A 931 -18.64 -53.50 39.51
C LYS A 931 -18.75 -52.00 39.23
N CYS A 932 -18.19 -51.53 38.13
CA CYS A 932 -18.24 -50.13 37.70
C CYS A 932 -19.53 -49.82 36.90
N GLU A 933 -20.69 -50.25 37.39
CA GLU A 933 -21.96 -49.89 36.74
C GLU A 933 -22.29 -48.40 36.97
N GLY A 934 -22.66 -47.70 35.90
CA GLY A 934 -22.93 -46.26 35.97
C GLY A 934 -21.70 -45.36 35.99
N PHE A 935 -20.49 -45.93 35.85
CA PHE A 935 -19.26 -45.15 35.71
C PHE A 935 -19.14 -44.63 34.27
N SER A 936 -18.84 -43.34 34.14
CA SER A 936 -18.49 -42.73 32.85
C SER A 936 -17.07 -43.11 32.42
N GLY A 937 -16.70 -42.82 31.16
CA GLY A 937 -15.33 -43.03 30.69
C GLY A 937 -14.29 -42.26 31.52
N ALA A 938 -14.63 -41.05 31.96
CA ALA A 938 -13.80 -40.25 32.86
C ALA A 938 -13.67 -40.87 34.27
N ASP A 939 -14.75 -41.49 34.79
CA ASP A 939 -14.71 -42.17 36.08
C ASP A 939 -13.82 -43.43 36.03
N LEU A 940 -13.89 -44.19 34.94
CA LEU A 940 -13.01 -45.34 34.70
C LEU A 940 -11.54 -44.92 34.56
N GLN A 941 -11.29 -43.78 33.93
CA GLN A 941 -9.95 -43.19 33.88
C GLN A 941 -9.47 -42.75 35.27
N ALA A 942 -10.33 -42.13 36.08
CA ALA A 942 -10.02 -41.73 37.45
C ALA A 942 -9.73 -42.96 38.34
N LEU A 943 -10.47 -44.06 38.16
CA LEU A 943 -10.23 -45.33 38.84
C LEU A 943 -8.82 -45.86 38.56
N LEU A 944 -8.44 -46.00 37.30
CA LEU A 944 -7.11 -46.48 36.93
C LEU A 944 -6.00 -45.51 37.33
N TYR A 945 -6.25 -44.20 37.22
CA TYR A 945 -5.29 -43.18 37.64
C TYR A 945 -5.02 -43.22 39.15
N ASN A 946 -6.07 -43.34 39.97
CA ASN A 946 -5.93 -43.47 41.42
C ASN A 946 -5.24 -44.79 41.81
N ALA A 947 -5.56 -45.89 41.13
CA ALA A 947 -4.85 -47.16 41.33
C ALA A 947 -3.35 -47.03 40.98
N HIS A 948 -3.01 -46.28 39.94
CA HIS A 948 -1.63 -46.01 39.57
C HIS A 948 -0.91 -45.13 40.59
N LEU A 949 -1.57 -44.09 41.13
CA LEU A 949 -1.01 -43.27 42.21
C LEU A 949 -0.73 -44.09 43.48
N GLU A 950 -1.63 -45.00 43.84
CA GLU A 950 -1.43 -45.89 44.98
C GLU A 950 -0.20 -46.80 44.77
N ALA A 951 -0.06 -47.37 43.57
CA ALA A 951 1.10 -48.17 43.20
C ALA A 951 2.41 -47.36 43.27
N ILE A 952 2.38 -46.08 42.87
CA ILE A 952 3.53 -45.17 42.99
C ILE A 952 3.85 -44.87 44.45
N HIS A 953 2.83 -44.63 45.29
CA HIS A 953 3.04 -44.37 46.72
C HIS A 953 3.69 -45.56 47.41
N GLU A 954 3.21 -46.78 47.14
CA GLU A 954 3.82 -48.01 47.66
C GLU A 954 5.26 -48.18 47.16
N ALA A 955 5.53 -47.93 45.86
CA ALA A 955 6.88 -48.01 45.31
C ALA A 955 7.83 -47.01 45.99
N ILE A 956 7.41 -45.76 46.20
CA ILE A 956 8.21 -44.73 46.88
C ILE A 956 8.47 -45.09 48.35
N ASP A 957 7.46 -45.59 49.07
CA ASP A 957 7.64 -45.96 50.48
C ASP A 957 8.52 -47.21 50.63
N SER A 958 8.44 -48.14 49.66
CA SER A 958 9.39 -49.26 49.58
C SER A 958 10.84 -48.77 49.36
N ASP A 959 11.05 -47.78 48.48
CA ASP A 959 12.38 -47.21 48.23
C ASP A 959 12.94 -46.47 49.46
N LYS A 960 12.12 -45.68 50.16
CA LYS A 960 12.54 -45.03 51.42
C LYS A 960 12.91 -46.04 52.50
N SER A 961 12.16 -47.15 52.60
CA SER A 961 12.45 -48.20 53.57
C SER A 961 13.78 -48.91 53.25
N LEU A 962 14.10 -49.08 51.96
CA LEU A 962 15.36 -49.64 51.47
C LEU A 962 16.54 -48.68 51.68
N GLU A 963 16.36 -47.37 51.50
CA GLU A 963 17.40 -46.37 51.80
C GLU A 963 17.71 -46.29 53.29
N ASN A 964 16.68 -46.32 54.17
CA ASN A 964 16.87 -46.34 55.62
C ASN A 964 17.55 -47.62 56.12
N SER A 965 17.35 -48.76 55.44
CA SER A 965 18.06 -50.00 55.75
C SER A 965 19.53 -50.01 55.30
N LYS A 966 19.90 -49.20 54.29
CA LYS A 966 21.30 -49.04 53.86
C LYS A 966 22.08 -48.02 54.71
N SER A 967 21.43 -47.01 55.28
CA SER A 967 22.09 -46.01 56.14
C SER A 967 22.51 -46.52 57.53
N ASN A 968 22.06 -47.71 57.95
CA ASN A 968 22.49 -48.33 59.21
C ASN A 968 23.65 -49.33 59.06
N ALA A 969 24.22 -49.50 57.86
CA ALA A 969 25.25 -50.51 57.58
C ALA A 969 26.66 -49.96 57.26
N ASP A 970 26.86 -48.65 57.07
CA ASP A 970 28.19 -48.08 56.88
C ASP A 970 28.37 -46.81 57.72
N GLY A 971 28.88 -46.99 58.93
CA GLY A 971 29.53 -45.91 59.65
C GLY A 971 30.91 -45.66 59.04
N ASN A 972 31.07 -44.57 58.30
CA ASN A 972 32.35 -43.89 58.15
C ASN A 972 32.15 -42.41 57.81
N ASP A 973 32.77 -41.58 58.64
CA ASP A 973 32.81 -40.12 58.61
C ASP A 973 33.14 -39.55 57.21
N MET A 974 32.38 -38.55 56.77
CA MET A 974 32.87 -37.57 55.80
C MET A 974 32.86 -36.18 56.43
N GLN A 975 34.04 -35.76 56.90
CA GLN A 975 34.34 -34.42 57.38
C GLN A 975 34.10 -33.37 56.28
N PHE A 976 33.20 -32.43 56.54
CA PHE A 976 32.99 -31.24 55.72
C PHE A 976 34.19 -30.29 55.85
N ILE A 977 34.95 -30.10 54.77
CA ILE A 977 35.95 -29.03 54.67
C ILE A 977 35.21 -27.72 54.39
N SER A 978 35.20 -26.82 55.39
CA SER A 978 34.71 -25.46 55.24
C SER A 978 35.85 -24.53 54.79
N PHE A 979 35.69 -23.90 53.63
CA PHE A 979 36.60 -22.84 53.18
C PHE A 979 36.18 -21.50 53.80
N ASN A 980 36.95 -21.04 54.79
CA ASN A 980 36.86 -19.69 55.35
C ASN A 980 37.63 -18.71 54.46
N SER A 981 36.94 -17.84 53.70
CA SER A 981 37.57 -16.67 53.08
C SER A 981 37.43 -15.46 54.01
N LYS A 982 38.56 -15.01 54.57
CA LYS A 982 38.68 -13.74 55.27
C LYS A 982 38.93 -12.62 54.27
N SER A 983 37.95 -11.74 54.07
CA SER A 983 38.18 -10.29 53.85
C SER A 983 36.85 -9.52 53.84
N ALA A 984 36.86 -8.38 54.53
CA ALA A 984 35.85 -7.32 54.61
C ALA A 984 34.78 -7.45 55.71
N GLN A 985 35.04 -6.74 56.81
CA GLN A 985 34.09 -6.39 57.87
C GLN A 985 33.01 -5.44 57.32
N SER A 986 31.74 -5.77 57.51
CA SER A 986 30.69 -4.81 57.92
C SER A 986 29.34 -5.52 58.18
N THR A 987 28.82 -5.31 59.40
CA THR A 987 27.45 -5.55 59.87
C THR A 987 26.86 -6.96 59.77
N SER A 988 27.02 -7.72 60.85
CA SER A 988 26.28 -8.95 61.14
C SER A 988 24.80 -8.67 61.45
N LYS A 989 23.90 -8.97 60.51
CA LYS A 989 22.52 -9.35 60.84
C LYS A 989 22.44 -10.87 60.75
N THR A 990 22.20 -11.51 61.89
CA THR A 990 21.86 -12.94 61.99
C THR A 990 20.57 -13.16 61.21
N LEU A 991 20.67 -13.86 60.08
CA LEU A 991 19.53 -14.24 59.24
C LEU A 991 18.52 -15.05 60.07
N THR A 992 17.26 -14.69 59.97
CA THR A 992 16.16 -15.36 60.70
C THR A 992 15.90 -16.76 60.14
N ALA A 993 15.34 -17.66 60.96
CA ALA A 993 15.05 -19.04 60.57
C ALA A 993 14.17 -19.14 59.30
N ALA A 994 13.30 -18.14 59.07
CA ALA A 994 12.48 -18.03 57.87
C ALA A 994 13.32 -17.75 56.61
N GLU A 995 14.33 -16.88 56.69
CA GLU A 995 15.24 -16.58 55.57
C GLU A 995 16.12 -17.78 55.24
N LYS A 996 16.58 -18.52 56.27
CA LYS A 996 17.26 -19.82 56.08
C LYS A 996 16.36 -20.85 55.39
N GLY A 997 15.06 -20.89 55.71
CA GLY A 997 14.08 -21.76 55.07
C GLY A 997 13.81 -21.43 53.60
N GLN A 998 13.80 -20.14 53.25
CA GLN A 998 13.65 -19.72 51.85
C GLN A 998 14.91 -19.98 51.02
N ILE A 999 16.09 -19.80 51.61
CA ILE A 999 17.37 -20.09 50.96
C ILE A 999 17.54 -21.61 50.76
N SER A 1000 17.12 -22.45 51.72
CA SER A 1000 17.15 -23.90 51.56
C SER A 1000 16.17 -24.40 50.50
N GLN A 1001 14.96 -23.81 50.40
CA GLN A 1001 14.02 -24.10 49.30
C GLN A 1001 14.59 -23.68 47.93
N ARG A 1002 15.21 -22.51 47.83
CA ARG A 1002 15.88 -22.08 46.59
C ARG A 1002 17.04 -22.98 46.22
N LEU A 1003 17.85 -23.41 47.18
CA LEU A 1003 18.94 -24.36 46.95
C LEU A 1003 18.41 -25.73 46.52
N ALA A 1004 17.27 -26.19 47.06
CA ALA A 1004 16.62 -27.43 46.63
C ALA A 1004 16.10 -27.34 45.18
N LEU A 1005 15.56 -26.19 44.79
CA LEU A 1005 15.14 -25.92 43.39
C LEU A 1005 16.34 -25.85 42.45
N ILE A 1006 17.46 -25.27 42.87
CA ILE A 1006 18.71 -25.24 42.10
C ILE A 1006 19.30 -26.66 41.96
N LYS A 1007 19.24 -27.49 43.01
CA LYS A 1007 19.67 -28.90 42.97
C LYS A 1007 18.82 -29.74 42.02
N LYS A 1008 17.49 -29.51 41.98
CA LYS A 1008 16.56 -30.11 41.00
C LYS A 1008 16.81 -29.60 39.58
N GLY A 1009 17.13 -28.31 39.42
CA GLY A 1009 17.47 -27.72 38.12
C GLY A 1009 18.77 -28.23 37.53
N PHE A 1010 19.75 -28.59 38.37
CA PHE A 1010 21.05 -29.09 37.93
C PHE A 1010 21.03 -30.58 37.49
N THR A 1011 20.07 -31.37 37.95
CA THR A 1011 19.93 -32.79 37.59
C THR A 1011 19.21 -33.01 36.25
N LEU A 1012 18.49 -32.01 35.74
CA LEU A 1012 17.78 -32.06 34.44
C LEU A 1012 18.63 -31.59 33.25
N LYS A 1013 19.82 -31.02 33.46
CA LYS A 1013 20.65 -30.42 32.39
C LYS A 1013 21.84 -31.27 31.92
N LYS A 1014 21.96 -32.53 32.35
CA LYS A 1014 23.11 -33.40 31.98
C LYS A 1014 22.74 -34.68 31.21
N THR A 1015 21.52 -34.80 30.70
CA THR A 1015 21.10 -35.93 29.84
C THR A 1015 20.48 -35.42 28.55
N SER A 1016 21.31 -34.91 27.65
CA SER A 1016 21.01 -34.78 26.21
C SER A 1016 22.29 -34.42 25.46
N LYS A 1017 23.18 -35.40 25.29
CA LYS A 1017 24.19 -35.55 24.23
C LYS A 1017 25.20 -36.64 24.62
N ALA A 1018 24.91 -37.86 24.17
CA ALA A 1018 25.88 -38.91 23.78
C ALA A 1018 25.09 -40.22 23.64
N GLU A 1019 24.62 -40.50 22.43
CA GLU A 1019 24.45 -41.89 21.99
C GLU A 1019 25.79 -42.28 21.36
N ASN A 1020 26.43 -43.32 21.88
CA ASN A 1020 27.08 -44.39 21.12
C ASN A 1020 27.56 -45.51 22.07
N GLU A 1021 26.89 -46.65 21.90
CA GLU A 1021 27.35 -48.04 21.99
C GLU A 1021 27.86 -48.67 23.30
N SER A 1022 27.21 -49.82 23.59
CA SER A 1022 27.61 -50.99 24.39
C SER A 1022 27.53 -50.88 25.93
N GLY A 1023 26.50 -51.53 26.50
CA GLY A 1023 26.35 -51.76 27.94
C GLY A 1023 24.91 -51.95 28.40
N ASP A 1024 24.18 -52.90 27.80
CA ASP A 1024 22.91 -53.39 28.32
C ASP A 1024 23.17 -54.26 29.56
N GLU A 1025 22.79 -53.75 30.73
CA GLU A 1025 22.26 -54.44 31.92
C GLU A 1025 22.54 -53.57 33.17
N ILE A 1026 21.55 -53.44 34.06
CA ILE A 1026 21.60 -52.68 35.33
C ILE A 1026 21.30 -51.16 35.20
N LYS A 1027 20.05 -50.83 34.80
CA LYS A 1027 19.21 -49.76 35.41
C LYS A 1027 17.83 -49.73 34.74
N LYS A 1028 17.06 -50.83 34.83
CA LYS A 1028 15.61 -50.71 34.68
C LYS A 1028 15.10 -49.90 35.86
N LYS A 1029 14.66 -48.67 35.61
CA LYS A 1029 13.73 -47.96 36.51
C LYS A 1029 12.63 -48.97 36.86
N ARG A 1030 12.46 -49.30 38.14
CA ARG A 1030 11.32 -50.09 38.59
C ARG A 1030 10.08 -49.21 38.40
N SER A 1031 9.37 -49.44 37.30
CA SER A 1031 8.05 -48.90 37.04
C SER A 1031 7.08 -49.42 38.09
N ALA A 1032 6.18 -48.56 38.57
CA ALA A 1032 5.15 -48.96 39.53
C ALA A 1032 4.13 -49.87 38.82
N ILE A 1033 4.11 -51.15 39.21
CA ILE A 1033 3.21 -52.17 38.64
C ILE A 1033 1.88 -52.13 39.41
N ILE A 1034 0.78 -51.97 38.69
CA ILE A 1034 -0.56 -51.93 39.28
C ILE A 1034 -1.03 -53.36 39.60
N THR A 1035 -1.46 -53.57 40.85
CA THR A 1035 -2.03 -54.84 41.35
C THR A 1035 -3.55 -54.77 41.51
N ASN A 1036 -4.20 -55.93 41.68
CA ASN A 1036 -5.64 -56.01 41.96
C ASN A 1036 -6.04 -55.29 43.26
N GLU A 1037 -5.16 -55.25 44.26
CA GLU A 1037 -5.41 -54.57 45.53
C GLU A 1037 -5.52 -53.06 45.34
N HIS A 1038 -4.63 -52.47 44.54
CA HIS A 1038 -4.66 -51.04 44.21
C HIS A 1038 -5.96 -50.62 43.53
N ILE A 1039 -6.44 -51.43 42.57
CA ILE A 1039 -7.70 -51.18 41.87
C ILE A 1039 -8.89 -51.33 42.83
N GLN A 1040 -8.87 -52.31 43.74
CA GLN A 1040 -9.94 -52.47 44.73
C GLN A 1040 -9.99 -51.32 45.74
N THR A 1041 -8.83 -50.84 46.21
CA THR A 1041 -8.74 -49.67 47.09
C THR A 1041 -9.24 -48.43 46.37
N SER A 1042 -8.84 -48.24 45.11
CA SER A 1042 -9.36 -47.16 44.28
C SER A 1042 -10.88 -47.22 44.10
N LEU A 1043 -11.45 -48.40 43.84
CA LEU A 1043 -12.88 -48.58 43.64
C LEU A 1043 -13.72 -48.20 44.86
N LYS A 1044 -13.18 -48.36 46.08
CA LYS A 1044 -13.83 -47.89 47.31
C LYS A 1044 -13.83 -46.37 47.44
N ILE A 1045 -12.82 -45.71 46.86
CA ILE A 1045 -12.62 -44.26 46.93
C ILE A 1045 -13.43 -43.55 45.84
N THR A 1046 -13.45 -44.10 44.62
CA THR A 1046 -14.14 -43.50 43.47
C THR A 1046 -15.65 -43.66 43.56
N ARG A 1047 -16.38 -42.56 43.34
CA ARG A 1047 -17.85 -42.55 43.20
C ARG A 1047 -18.22 -42.18 41.76
N PRO A 1048 -19.36 -42.64 41.23
CA PRO A 1048 -19.86 -42.21 39.92
C PRO A 1048 -20.07 -40.69 39.88
N SER A 1049 -19.65 -40.04 38.80
CA SER A 1049 -19.79 -38.58 38.65
C SER A 1049 -21.23 -38.13 38.37
N ILE A 1050 -22.07 -39.02 37.83
CA ILE A 1050 -23.45 -38.69 37.43
C ILE A 1050 -24.41 -39.26 38.47
N THR A 1051 -25.29 -38.42 38.98
CA THR A 1051 -26.32 -38.84 39.94
C THR A 1051 -27.42 -39.66 39.24
N PRO A 1052 -28.09 -40.58 39.95
CA PRO A 1052 -29.20 -41.34 39.36
C PRO A 1052 -30.36 -40.44 38.90
N GLU A 1053 -30.56 -39.28 39.55
CA GLU A 1053 -31.55 -38.28 39.16
C GLU A 1053 -31.19 -37.59 37.83
N GLU A 1054 -29.94 -37.18 37.65
CA GLU A 1054 -29.47 -36.64 36.36
C GLU A 1054 -29.51 -37.68 35.25
N ARG A 1055 -29.26 -38.95 35.59
CA ARG A 1055 -29.38 -40.06 34.64
C ARG A 1055 -30.81 -40.23 34.15
N ALA A 1056 -31.79 -40.16 35.05
CA ALA A 1056 -33.20 -40.21 34.71
C ALA A 1056 -33.65 -38.98 33.91
N ARG A 1057 -33.14 -37.78 34.25
CA ARG A 1057 -33.46 -36.53 33.55
C ARG A 1057 -32.96 -36.50 32.11
N LEU A 1058 -31.80 -37.08 31.83
CA LEU A 1058 -31.21 -37.12 30.48
C LEU A 1058 -31.71 -38.29 29.63
N ALA A 1059 -32.30 -39.32 30.25
CA ALA A 1059 -32.93 -40.45 29.56
C ALA A 1059 -34.41 -40.20 29.21
N ALA A 1060 -35.03 -39.20 29.82
CA ALA A 1060 -36.37 -38.70 29.53
C ALA A 1060 -36.33 -37.59 28.48
#